data_AF-A0A5J5DID1-F1
#
_entry.id   AF-A0A5J5DID1-F1
#
_cell.length_a   1.000
_cell.length_b   1.000
_cell.length_c   1.000
_cell.angle_alpha   90.00
_cell.angle_beta   90.00
_cell.angle_gamma   90.00
#
_symmetry.space_group_name_H-M   'P 1'
#
loop_
_entity.id
_entity.type
_entity.pdbx_description
1 polymer ?
#
loop_
_entity_poly.entity_id
_entity_poly.type
_entity_poly.pdbx_seq_one_letter_code
_entity_poly.pdbx_strand_id
1 'polypeptide(L)'
;MADDYRRQGFELERRIFELDIKCSSLRAEKQDDDYLQNASAILDKLKNYYRQGGESSNLSKVLQDYTQVILDITFYEENKLVDQEFPEDCSPFKIQQLLQDLTEPEVLAGRLAPAQEVQSVLGLELLECLYWRRGALLYMYCHTLHQRKQWIKKNKDTFLKCIQEGVRYLMRMLQVRNSVKLNDGVVLHDTATASFLSEGIFSDTHLLTMMYIGEMCFWAVKYEDCSADTMDRKEDRLQFRDIGTQILNKYVLACEGPLQGQGWNTENAKEILRSVMAGRIQQKNQSAVIRSLRRFRERFFSNSGQVGKEDLEHVDTAEEPLPGFLYNLPIMSSLLKVDVQFLIMTLLSPADICCLGATSRYWRAMVRDPLLWRYFLLRDMPHWPSIDHVSMPHLELLDAPLINEDESLDDREEGDNKVMELKFDYMSEYLKGCPSSRQQWLPSRPAYEVVTSFLQSLVPSSEPRYAMFGPGMEQLDVSLVTRLMHAPDVLPVSGTPHRPINSIGSGISYMAEREIARVQQQSFSNKLFSFEGSDDSGCPIYSPAPQVQQVCQVVDGFIYVANAEPGRGEGESEVAQIRAVLSSAEGSASRPLLVLSCVSREEPEEVRSLQTSRNRTRCRTPCVDVAKRLGLAQLANPWMVQDTVAESLSGLLDGISWLLRCSGVKLYGS
;
A
#
# COMPACT_ATOMS: atom_id res chain seq x y z
N MET A 1 -58.83 16.69 4.99
CA MET A 1 -58.47 16.67 6.43
C MET A 1 -59.10 15.50 7.18
N ALA A 2 -60.39 15.49 7.55
CA ALA A 2 -60.96 14.36 8.33
C ALA A 2 -60.98 13.00 7.58
N ASP A 3 -61.16 13.02 6.25
CA ASP A 3 -61.06 11.83 5.39
C ASP A 3 -59.61 11.35 5.17
N ASP A 4 -58.64 12.27 5.16
CA ASP A 4 -57.21 11.92 4.99
C ASP A 4 -56.66 11.23 6.24
N TYR A 5 -57.02 11.73 7.43
CA TYR A 5 -56.62 11.11 8.70
C TYR A 5 -57.18 9.69 8.86
N ARG A 6 -58.42 9.43 8.40
CA ARG A 6 -58.97 8.06 8.38
C ARG A 6 -58.21 7.17 7.40
N ARG A 7 -57.94 7.63 6.17
CA ARG A 7 -57.19 6.85 5.16
C ARG A 7 -55.78 6.49 5.65
N GLN A 8 -55.10 7.42 6.29
CA GLN A 8 -53.76 7.24 6.88
C GLN A 8 -53.77 6.17 8.00
N GLY A 9 -54.78 6.18 8.87
CA GLY A 9 -54.96 5.16 9.91
C GLY A 9 -55.17 3.75 9.35
N PHE A 10 -56.00 3.61 8.29
CA PHE A 10 -56.26 2.33 7.64
C PHE A 10 -55.04 1.74 6.92
N GLU A 11 -54.15 2.58 6.36
CA GLU A 11 -52.92 2.09 5.72
C GLU A 11 -51.96 1.45 6.74
N LEU A 12 -51.72 2.12 7.87
CA LEU A 12 -50.83 1.61 8.91
C LEU A 12 -51.40 0.35 9.57
N GLU A 13 -52.71 0.32 9.83
CA GLU A 13 -53.40 -0.87 10.34
C GLU A 13 -53.23 -2.08 9.40
N ARG A 14 -53.38 -1.88 8.09
CA ARG A 14 -53.14 -2.93 7.10
C ARG A 14 -51.69 -3.44 7.14
N ARG A 15 -50.71 -2.55 7.22
CA ARG A 15 -49.28 -2.94 7.29
C ARG A 15 -48.94 -3.71 8.55
N ILE A 16 -49.53 -3.32 9.69
CA ILE A 16 -49.40 -4.07 10.95
C ILE A 16 -49.95 -5.49 10.80
N PHE A 17 -51.09 -5.66 10.14
CA PHE A 17 -51.67 -6.98 9.89
C PHE A 17 -50.80 -7.84 8.96
N GLU A 18 -50.24 -7.26 7.90
CA GLU A 18 -49.30 -7.95 7.00
C GLU A 18 -48.02 -8.41 7.75
N LEU A 19 -47.47 -7.57 8.64
CA LEU A 19 -46.35 -7.94 9.51
C LEU A 19 -46.71 -9.02 10.53
N ASP A 20 -47.92 -9.00 11.09
CA ASP A 20 -48.38 -10.01 12.04
C ASP A 20 -48.45 -11.41 11.42
N ILE A 21 -48.92 -11.51 10.19
CA ILE A 21 -48.90 -12.76 9.41
C ILE A 21 -47.46 -13.21 9.18
N LYS A 22 -46.57 -12.30 8.75
CA LYS A 22 -45.15 -12.61 8.51
C LYS A 22 -44.48 -13.10 9.80
N CYS A 23 -44.66 -12.39 10.91
CA CYS A 23 -44.11 -12.75 12.22
C CYS A 23 -44.62 -14.12 12.70
N SER A 24 -45.93 -14.38 12.54
CA SER A 24 -46.53 -15.66 12.91
C SER A 24 -45.97 -16.82 12.08
N SER A 25 -45.76 -16.61 10.78
CA SER A 25 -45.13 -17.60 9.89
C SER A 25 -43.70 -17.92 10.33
N LEU A 26 -42.90 -16.90 10.66
CA LEU A 26 -41.50 -17.11 11.08
C LEU A 26 -41.41 -17.80 12.44
N ARG A 27 -42.31 -17.47 13.38
CA ARG A 27 -42.40 -18.16 14.69
C ARG A 27 -42.81 -19.62 14.57
N ALA A 28 -43.58 -19.98 13.54
CA ALA A 28 -43.89 -21.37 13.25
C ALA A 28 -42.64 -22.17 12.82
N GLU A 29 -41.66 -21.52 12.18
CA GLU A 29 -40.37 -22.15 11.86
C GLU A 29 -39.47 -22.29 13.09
N LYS A 30 -39.44 -21.29 13.98
CA LYS A 30 -38.62 -21.29 15.20
C LYS A 30 -39.34 -20.58 16.34
N GLN A 31 -39.90 -21.37 17.28
CA GLN A 31 -40.77 -20.85 18.33
C GLN A 31 -40.01 -20.07 19.43
N ASP A 32 -38.76 -20.41 19.71
CA ASP A 32 -38.00 -19.90 20.87
C ASP A 32 -37.07 -18.73 20.53
N ASP A 33 -37.32 -17.97 19.46
CA ASP A 33 -36.49 -16.82 19.10
C ASP A 33 -36.94 -15.55 19.84
N ASP A 34 -36.06 -14.97 20.66
CA ASP A 34 -36.36 -13.81 21.51
C ASP A 34 -36.82 -12.57 20.72
N TYR A 35 -36.25 -12.33 19.53
CA TYR A 35 -36.62 -11.19 18.69
C TYR A 35 -38.02 -11.36 18.10
N LEU A 36 -38.36 -12.55 17.62
CA LEU A 36 -39.70 -12.84 17.12
C LEU A 36 -40.76 -12.79 18.22
N GLN A 37 -40.41 -13.19 19.45
CA GLN A 37 -41.30 -13.07 20.61
C GLN A 37 -41.54 -11.60 20.98
N ASN A 38 -40.49 -10.79 21.01
CA ASN A 38 -40.61 -9.35 21.24
C ASN A 38 -41.45 -8.65 20.16
N ALA A 39 -41.17 -8.95 18.88
CA ALA A 39 -41.94 -8.45 17.75
C ALA A 39 -43.44 -8.78 17.87
N SER A 40 -43.76 -10.03 18.22
CA SER A 40 -45.14 -10.47 18.44
C SER A 40 -45.81 -9.72 19.59
N ALA A 41 -45.10 -9.50 20.70
CA ALA A 41 -45.64 -8.79 21.85
C ALA A 41 -45.92 -7.30 21.53
N ILE A 42 -45.08 -6.66 20.72
CA ILE A 42 -45.29 -5.28 20.25
C ILE A 42 -46.45 -5.24 19.25
N LEU A 43 -46.55 -6.19 18.32
CA LEU A 43 -47.67 -6.31 17.39
C LEU A 43 -49.01 -6.47 18.11
N ASP A 44 -49.08 -7.25 19.19
CA ASP A 44 -50.29 -7.37 20.00
C ASP A 44 -50.69 -6.04 20.66
N LYS A 45 -49.72 -5.26 21.14
CA LYS A 45 -49.97 -3.89 21.65
C LYS A 45 -50.52 -2.98 20.55
N LEU A 46 -49.93 -3.01 19.35
CA LEU A 46 -50.36 -2.22 18.20
C LEU A 46 -51.78 -2.62 17.73
N LYS A 47 -52.10 -3.91 17.66
CA LYS A 47 -53.44 -4.38 17.31
C LYS A 47 -54.50 -3.94 18.34
N ASN A 48 -54.16 -4.01 19.63
CA ASN A 48 -55.06 -3.57 20.69
C ASN A 48 -55.33 -2.05 20.65
N TYR A 49 -54.32 -1.26 20.27
CA TYR A 49 -54.44 0.19 20.08
C TYR A 49 -55.53 0.54 19.05
N TYR A 50 -55.52 -0.10 17.88
CA TYR A 50 -56.52 0.16 16.83
C TYR A 50 -57.92 -0.35 17.20
N ARG A 51 -58.03 -1.43 17.99
CA ARG A 51 -59.34 -1.91 18.48
C ARG A 51 -60.01 -0.97 19.48
N GLN A 52 -59.24 -0.20 20.24
CA GLN A 52 -59.75 0.67 21.33
C GLN A 52 -60.12 2.09 20.88
N GLY A 53 -60.08 2.39 19.58
CA GLY A 53 -60.61 3.64 19.04
C GLY A 53 -59.68 4.86 19.13
N GLY A 54 -58.38 4.68 19.35
CA GLY A 54 -57.32 5.65 19.01
C GLY A 54 -57.57 7.13 19.36
N GLU A 55 -58.20 7.45 20.49
CA GLU A 55 -58.43 8.85 20.87
C GLU A 55 -57.15 9.44 21.48
N SER A 56 -56.49 10.31 20.70
CA SER A 56 -55.40 11.22 21.11
C SER A 56 -54.03 10.61 21.50
N SER A 57 -53.50 9.65 20.74
CA SER A 57 -52.12 9.19 20.94
C SER A 57 -51.19 9.47 19.75
N ASN A 58 -49.93 9.72 20.09
CA ASN A 58 -48.88 10.26 19.22
C ASN A 58 -48.53 9.29 18.08
N LEU A 59 -48.90 9.61 16.83
CA LEU A 59 -48.56 8.86 15.61
C LEU A 59 -47.07 8.45 15.55
N SER A 60 -46.18 9.30 16.07
CA SER A 60 -44.75 9.01 16.21
C SER A 60 -44.50 7.73 17.02
N LYS A 61 -45.18 7.54 18.15
CA LYS A 61 -44.98 6.35 19.00
C LYS A 61 -45.44 5.07 18.30
N VAL A 62 -46.56 5.12 17.58
CA VAL A 62 -47.07 3.98 16.80
C VAL A 62 -46.09 3.62 15.69
N LEU A 63 -45.54 4.61 14.99
CA LEU A 63 -44.53 4.40 13.94
C LEU A 63 -43.20 3.89 14.50
N GLN A 64 -42.78 4.34 15.68
CA GLN A 64 -41.58 3.83 16.37
C GLN A 64 -41.75 2.36 16.75
N ASP A 65 -42.90 1.99 17.34
CA ASP A 65 -43.19 0.59 17.71
C ASP A 65 -43.29 -0.31 16.47
N TYR A 66 -43.90 0.19 15.38
CA TYR A 66 -43.90 -0.49 14.07
C TYR A 66 -42.49 -0.69 13.52
N THR A 67 -41.64 0.34 13.61
CA THR A 67 -40.23 0.27 13.18
C THR A 67 -39.45 -0.77 13.97
N GLN A 68 -39.67 -0.85 15.29
CA GLN A 68 -39.02 -1.85 16.14
C GLN A 68 -39.40 -3.28 15.71
N VAL A 69 -40.67 -3.51 15.38
CA VAL A 69 -41.13 -4.82 14.87
C VAL A 69 -40.41 -5.19 13.57
N ILE A 70 -40.24 -4.24 12.64
CA ILE A 70 -39.49 -4.48 11.40
C ILE A 70 -38.02 -4.80 11.70
N LEU A 71 -37.38 -4.06 12.60
CA LEU A 71 -35.99 -4.31 13.01
C LEU A 71 -35.82 -5.71 13.59
N ASP A 72 -36.72 -6.14 14.49
CA ASP A 72 -36.63 -7.46 15.13
C ASP A 72 -36.84 -8.60 14.12
N ILE A 73 -37.84 -8.49 13.25
CA ILE A 73 -38.12 -9.51 12.21
C ILE A 73 -36.98 -9.60 11.21
N THR A 74 -36.50 -8.45 10.72
CA THR A 74 -35.39 -8.42 9.75
C THR A 74 -34.08 -8.87 10.39
N PHE A 75 -33.85 -8.63 11.68
CA PHE A 75 -32.68 -9.14 12.42
C PHE A 75 -32.62 -10.67 12.41
N TYR A 76 -33.75 -11.31 12.70
CA TYR A 76 -33.86 -12.77 12.60
C TYR A 76 -33.55 -13.28 11.18
N GLU A 77 -34.17 -12.67 10.16
CA GLU A 77 -33.99 -13.10 8.76
C GLU A 77 -32.55 -12.87 8.25
N GLU A 78 -31.91 -11.78 8.66
CA GLU A 78 -30.52 -11.49 8.32
C GLU A 78 -29.54 -12.47 8.96
N ASN A 79 -29.72 -12.79 10.25
CA ASN A 79 -28.88 -13.79 10.91
C ASN A 79 -28.99 -15.15 10.22
N LYS A 80 -30.19 -15.54 9.79
CA LYS A 80 -30.40 -16.77 9.00
C LYS A 80 -29.60 -16.76 7.68
N LEU A 81 -29.45 -15.60 7.01
CA LEU A 81 -28.62 -15.48 5.80
C LEU A 81 -27.13 -15.56 6.12
N VAL A 82 -26.71 -14.94 7.22
CA VAL A 82 -25.31 -14.97 7.69
C VAL A 82 -24.90 -16.41 8.05
N ASP A 83 -25.73 -17.12 8.80
CA ASP A 83 -25.51 -18.52 9.19
C ASP A 83 -25.43 -19.46 7.98
N GLN A 84 -26.09 -19.11 6.88
CA GLN A 84 -26.08 -19.85 5.61
C GLN A 84 -24.99 -19.36 4.64
N GLU A 85 -24.13 -18.44 5.06
CA GLU A 85 -23.09 -17.81 4.24
C GLU A 85 -23.62 -17.25 2.89
N PHE A 86 -24.79 -16.62 2.90
CA PHE A 86 -25.41 -16.01 1.71
C PHE A 86 -25.41 -16.95 0.46
N PRO A 87 -26.33 -17.93 0.40
CA PRO A 87 -26.46 -18.85 -0.73
C PRO A 87 -26.72 -18.13 -2.05
N GLU A 88 -26.05 -18.51 -3.13
CA GLU A 88 -26.07 -17.75 -4.40
C GLU A 88 -27.46 -17.67 -5.04
N ASP A 89 -28.28 -18.72 -4.89
CA ASP A 89 -29.56 -18.86 -5.58
C ASP A 89 -30.66 -17.95 -4.99
N CYS A 90 -30.63 -17.69 -3.69
CA CYS A 90 -31.69 -16.97 -2.98
C CYS A 90 -31.27 -15.61 -2.40
N SER A 91 -29.98 -15.41 -2.13
CA SER A 91 -29.50 -14.21 -1.43
C SER A 91 -29.80 -12.89 -2.14
N PRO A 92 -29.62 -12.75 -3.48
CA PRO A 92 -29.88 -11.48 -4.15
C PRO A 92 -31.33 -11.00 -3.96
N PHE A 93 -32.29 -11.91 -4.12
CA PHE A 93 -33.71 -11.60 -3.93
C PHE A 93 -34.01 -11.30 -2.46
N LYS A 94 -33.48 -12.11 -1.53
CA LYS A 94 -33.77 -11.93 -0.11
C LYS A 94 -33.18 -10.64 0.45
N ILE A 95 -31.98 -10.25 0.02
CA ILE A 95 -31.36 -8.98 0.39
C ILE A 95 -32.19 -7.80 -0.13
N GLN A 96 -32.64 -7.86 -1.38
CA GLN A 96 -33.50 -6.82 -1.93
C GLN A 96 -34.80 -6.68 -1.13
N GLN A 97 -35.43 -7.79 -0.74
CA GLN A 97 -36.61 -7.80 0.12
C GLN A 97 -36.32 -7.17 1.49
N LEU A 98 -35.23 -7.57 2.16
CA LEU A 98 -34.85 -7.02 3.47
C LEU A 98 -34.53 -5.53 3.42
N LEU A 99 -33.85 -5.06 2.38
CA LEU A 99 -33.59 -3.63 2.17
C LEU A 99 -34.88 -2.84 1.96
N GLN A 100 -35.86 -3.43 1.27
CA GLN A 100 -37.18 -2.82 1.09
C GLN A 100 -37.94 -2.74 2.42
N ASP A 101 -37.97 -3.84 3.18
CA ASP A 101 -38.60 -3.89 4.51
C ASP A 101 -37.95 -2.87 5.47
N LEU A 102 -36.62 -2.75 5.47
CA LEU A 102 -35.88 -1.75 6.27
C LEU A 102 -36.06 -0.31 5.79
N THR A 103 -36.48 -0.09 4.54
CA THR A 103 -36.75 1.26 4.01
C THR A 103 -38.20 1.68 4.23
N GLU A 104 -39.11 0.72 4.40
CA GLU A 104 -40.54 0.95 4.57
C GLU A 104 -40.90 1.91 5.72
N PRO A 105 -40.30 1.83 6.94
CA PRO A 105 -40.60 2.76 8.02
C PRO A 105 -40.37 4.23 7.67
N GLU A 106 -39.29 4.54 6.95
CA GLU A 106 -38.99 5.92 6.53
C GLU A 106 -40.02 6.42 5.51
N VAL A 107 -40.38 5.55 4.56
CA VAL A 107 -41.39 5.87 3.54
C VAL A 107 -42.76 6.09 4.18
N LEU A 108 -43.15 5.24 5.14
CA LEU A 108 -44.40 5.39 5.88
C LEU A 108 -44.41 6.66 6.72
N ALA A 109 -43.33 6.95 7.44
CA ALA A 109 -43.21 8.18 8.22
C ALA A 109 -43.35 9.44 7.33
N GLY A 110 -42.67 9.46 6.18
CA GLY A 110 -42.78 10.57 5.22
C GLY A 110 -44.17 10.73 4.59
N ARG A 111 -44.91 9.62 4.38
CA ARG A 111 -46.28 9.66 3.83
C ARG A 111 -47.34 10.04 4.88
N LEU A 112 -47.22 9.53 6.10
CA LEU A 112 -48.22 9.71 7.16
C LEU A 112 -48.02 11.02 7.93
N ALA A 113 -46.79 11.55 7.97
CA ALA A 113 -46.47 12.81 8.61
C ALA A 113 -45.64 13.74 7.68
N PRO A 114 -46.17 14.15 6.52
CA PRO A 114 -45.41 14.92 5.51
C PRO A 114 -44.98 16.32 5.99
N ALA A 115 -45.59 16.84 7.06
CA ALA A 115 -45.24 18.13 7.66
C ALA A 115 -44.11 18.05 8.70
N GLN A 116 -43.62 16.84 9.00
CA GLN A 116 -42.55 16.60 9.98
C GLN A 116 -41.37 15.92 9.30
N GLU A 117 -40.16 16.17 9.79
CA GLU A 117 -38.99 15.43 9.33
C GLU A 117 -39.06 13.98 9.82
N VAL A 118 -38.64 13.03 8.99
CA VAL A 118 -38.66 11.59 9.36
C VAL A 118 -37.91 11.35 10.67
N GLN A 119 -36.83 12.09 10.90
CA GLN A 119 -36.04 12.05 12.14
C GLN A 119 -36.83 12.48 13.38
N SER A 120 -37.74 13.47 13.29
CA SER A 120 -38.57 13.88 14.42
C SER A 120 -39.69 12.88 14.73
N VAL A 121 -40.10 12.10 13.72
CA VAL A 121 -41.15 11.09 13.86
C VAL A 121 -40.58 9.77 14.39
N LEU A 122 -39.53 9.23 13.77
CA LEU A 122 -38.92 7.96 14.16
C LEU A 122 -37.93 8.09 15.32
N GLY A 123 -37.37 9.27 15.54
CA GLY A 123 -36.30 9.48 16.49
C GLY A 123 -34.92 9.09 15.93
N LEU A 124 -33.88 9.64 16.56
CA LEU A 124 -32.49 9.47 16.14
C LEU A 124 -32.03 8.01 16.19
N GLU A 125 -32.32 7.30 17.29
CA GLU A 125 -31.82 5.94 17.54
C GLU A 125 -32.34 4.92 16.51
N LEU A 126 -33.65 4.95 16.23
CA LEU A 126 -34.25 4.04 15.26
C LEU A 126 -33.81 4.37 13.84
N LEU A 127 -33.72 5.65 13.48
CA LEU A 127 -33.27 6.06 12.14
C LEU A 127 -31.81 5.67 11.89
N GLU A 128 -30.93 5.91 12.87
CA GLU A 128 -29.54 5.48 12.86
C GLU A 128 -29.44 3.95 12.73
N CYS A 129 -30.25 3.21 13.50
CA CYS A 129 -30.30 1.75 13.43
C CYS A 129 -30.75 1.27 12.04
N LEU A 130 -31.77 1.87 11.42
CA LEU A 130 -32.20 1.50 10.06
C LEU A 130 -31.09 1.68 9.03
N TYR A 131 -30.34 2.79 9.10
CA TYR A 131 -29.20 3.03 8.21
C TYR A 131 -28.05 2.07 8.46
N TRP A 132 -27.71 1.84 9.73
CA TRP A 132 -26.72 0.85 10.14
C TRP A 132 -27.06 -0.54 9.60
N ARG A 133 -28.30 -1.02 9.83
CA ARG A 133 -28.73 -2.37 9.46
C ARG A 133 -28.69 -2.59 7.95
N ARG A 134 -29.13 -1.61 7.15
CA ARG A 134 -29.03 -1.67 5.67
C ARG A 134 -27.57 -1.71 5.20
N GLY A 135 -26.73 -0.85 5.77
CA GLY A 135 -25.31 -0.80 5.43
C GLY A 135 -24.55 -2.06 5.85
N ALA A 136 -24.79 -2.55 7.06
CA ALA A 136 -24.18 -3.76 7.61
C ALA A 136 -24.61 -5.02 6.86
N LEU A 137 -25.89 -5.14 6.47
CA LEU A 137 -26.37 -6.24 5.63
C LEU A 137 -25.62 -6.30 4.29
N LEU A 138 -25.47 -5.15 3.63
CA LEU A 138 -24.73 -5.05 2.38
C LEU A 138 -23.22 -5.30 2.57
N TYR A 139 -22.64 -4.84 3.67
CA TYR A 139 -21.26 -5.14 4.04
C TYR A 139 -21.05 -6.65 4.19
N MET A 140 -21.87 -7.33 5.00
CA MET A 140 -21.76 -8.77 5.26
C MET A 140 -21.90 -9.56 3.95
N TYR A 141 -22.87 -9.21 3.12
CA TYR A 141 -23.03 -9.83 1.81
C TYR A 141 -21.81 -9.62 0.91
N CYS A 142 -21.31 -8.39 0.80
CA CYS A 142 -20.13 -8.09 0.00
C CYS A 142 -18.87 -8.76 0.55
N HIS A 143 -18.75 -8.90 1.88
CA HIS A 143 -17.65 -9.58 2.55
C HIS A 143 -17.60 -11.06 2.16
N THR A 144 -18.74 -11.76 2.22
CA THR A 144 -18.84 -13.16 1.79
C THR A 144 -18.56 -13.31 0.29
N LEU A 145 -19.12 -12.44 -0.55
CA LEU A 145 -18.88 -12.46 -1.99
C LEU A 145 -17.42 -12.12 -2.37
N HIS A 146 -16.75 -11.25 -1.63
CA HIS A 146 -15.36 -10.87 -1.86
C HIS A 146 -14.42 -12.09 -1.83
N GLN A 147 -14.77 -13.14 -1.08
CA GLN A 147 -14.05 -14.41 -1.04
C GLN A 147 -14.27 -15.25 -2.32
N ARG A 148 -15.42 -15.09 -3.00
CA ARG A 148 -15.82 -15.81 -4.23
C ARG A 148 -15.34 -15.11 -5.50
N LYS A 149 -14.03 -15.14 -5.77
CA LYS A 149 -13.39 -14.41 -6.90
C LYS A 149 -14.01 -14.67 -8.28
N GLN A 150 -14.47 -15.90 -8.56
CA GLN A 150 -15.06 -16.27 -9.85
C GLN A 150 -16.42 -15.60 -10.08
N TRP A 151 -17.24 -15.48 -9.02
CA TRP A 151 -18.55 -14.82 -9.10
C TRP A 151 -18.41 -13.33 -9.42
N ILE A 152 -17.45 -12.64 -8.78
CA ILE A 152 -17.21 -11.21 -9.01
C ILE A 152 -16.77 -10.92 -10.45
N LYS A 153 -16.01 -11.82 -11.08
CA LYS A 153 -15.64 -11.67 -12.50
C LYS A 153 -16.87 -11.64 -13.41
N LYS A 154 -17.92 -12.41 -13.07
CA LYS A 154 -19.16 -12.51 -13.85
C LYS A 154 -20.17 -11.40 -13.50
N ASN A 155 -20.21 -10.95 -12.25
CA ASN A 155 -21.25 -10.05 -11.73
C ASN A 155 -20.68 -8.73 -11.16
N LYS A 156 -19.63 -8.21 -11.80
CA LYS A 156 -18.87 -7.05 -11.32
C LYS A 156 -19.73 -5.81 -11.04
N ASP A 157 -20.63 -5.47 -11.95
CA ASP A 157 -21.47 -4.27 -11.81
C ASP A 157 -22.45 -4.38 -10.65
N THR A 158 -23.01 -5.57 -10.44
CA THR A 158 -23.90 -5.86 -9.30
C THR A 158 -23.13 -5.71 -8.00
N PHE A 159 -21.91 -6.26 -7.92
CA PHE A 159 -21.04 -6.13 -6.75
C PHE A 159 -20.70 -4.67 -6.43
N LEU A 160 -20.30 -3.88 -7.43
CA LEU A 160 -19.98 -2.46 -7.24
C LEU A 160 -21.21 -1.63 -6.82
N LYS A 161 -22.40 -1.93 -7.36
CA LYS A 161 -23.65 -1.30 -6.92
C LYS A 161 -23.97 -1.62 -5.46
N CYS A 162 -23.84 -2.88 -5.05
CA CYS A 162 -24.05 -3.26 -3.64
C CYS A 162 -23.09 -2.51 -2.71
N ILE A 163 -21.81 -2.38 -3.10
CA ILE A 163 -20.84 -1.59 -2.34
C ILE A 163 -21.27 -0.11 -2.27
N GLN A 164 -21.66 0.47 -3.40
CA GLN A 164 -22.04 1.87 -3.48
C GLN A 164 -23.23 2.19 -2.57
N GLU A 165 -24.27 1.36 -2.59
CA GLU A 165 -25.44 1.51 -1.72
C GLU A 165 -25.08 1.28 -0.25
N GLY A 166 -24.25 0.28 0.07
CA GLY A 166 -23.81 0.03 1.43
C GLY A 166 -23.04 1.20 2.03
N VAL A 167 -22.09 1.77 1.28
CA VAL A 167 -21.35 2.97 1.71
C VAL A 167 -22.30 4.15 1.89
N ARG A 168 -23.29 4.36 1.02
CA ARG A 168 -24.29 5.44 1.19
C ARG A 168 -25.07 5.30 2.49
N TYR A 169 -25.56 4.10 2.81
CA TYR A 169 -26.31 3.87 4.05
C TYR A 169 -25.45 4.08 5.29
N LEU A 170 -24.22 3.57 5.29
CA LEU A 170 -23.28 3.75 6.40
C LEU A 170 -22.86 5.23 6.57
N MET A 171 -22.67 5.97 5.47
CA MET A 171 -22.42 7.40 5.55
C MET A 171 -23.62 8.17 6.11
N ARG A 172 -24.86 7.81 5.73
CA ARG A 172 -26.06 8.40 6.31
C ARG A 172 -26.18 8.09 7.80
N MET A 173 -25.85 6.87 8.23
CA MET A 173 -25.81 6.49 9.64
C MET A 173 -24.92 7.45 10.44
N LEU A 174 -23.68 7.70 9.98
CA LEU A 174 -22.74 8.63 10.63
C LEU A 174 -23.23 10.10 10.65
N GLN A 175 -24.22 10.45 9.83
CA GLN A 175 -24.76 11.81 9.70
C GLN A 175 -26.08 12.01 10.45
N VAL A 176 -26.71 10.94 10.99
CA VAL A 176 -27.99 11.06 11.71
C VAL A 176 -27.85 11.95 12.95
N ARG A 177 -26.72 11.85 13.66
CA ARG A 177 -26.41 12.71 14.80
C ARG A 177 -25.48 13.83 14.33
N ASN A 178 -25.90 15.08 14.54
CA ASN A 178 -25.03 16.23 14.30
C ASN A 178 -23.83 16.21 15.27
N SER A 179 -22.65 16.60 14.79
CA SER A 179 -21.52 16.88 15.69
C SER A 179 -21.95 17.95 16.70
N VAL A 180 -21.71 17.68 17.98
CA VAL A 180 -22.10 18.61 19.04
C VAL A 180 -21.14 19.80 18.94
N LYS A 181 -21.65 20.97 18.52
CA LYS A 181 -20.94 22.22 18.78
C LYS A 181 -20.93 22.40 20.29
N LEU A 182 -19.81 22.05 20.93
CA LEU A 182 -19.58 22.32 22.34
C LEU A 182 -19.60 23.84 22.52
N ASN A 183 -20.77 24.40 22.83
CA ASN A 183 -20.86 25.78 23.30
C ASN A 183 -20.16 25.88 24.67
N ASP A 184 -19.55 27.04 24.95
CA ASP A 184 -18.72 27.40 26.13
C ASP A 184 -19.31 27.13 27.54
N GLY A 185 -20.44 26.42 27.67
CA GLY A 185 -21.13 26.14 28.93
C GLY A 185 -21.21 24.66 29.35
N VAL A 186 -20.77 23.69 28.53
CA VAL A 186 -20.79 22.26 28.92
C VAL A 186 -19.41 21.84 29.39
N VAL A 187 -19.23 21.73 30.70
CA VAL A 187 -17.99 21.19 31.30
C VAL A 187 -18.01 19.67 31.17
N LEU A 188 -17.38 19.15 30.12
CA LEU A 188 -17.02 17.74 30.06
C LEU A 188 -15.78 17.54 30.93
N HIS A 189 -15.90 16.73 31.99
CA HIS A 189 -14.79 16.43 32.90
C HIS A 189 -13.69 15.58 32.24
N ASP A 190 -13.99 14.92 31.13
CA ASP A 190 -13.05 14.14 30.34
C ASP A 190 -12.86 14.75 28.95
N THR A 191 -11.64 15.21 28.70
CA THR A 191 -11.20 15.77 27.42
C THR A 191 -11.25 14.76 26.27
N ALA A 192 -11.10 13.46 26.54
CA ALA A 192 -11.19 12.42 25.52
C ALA A 192 -12.65 12.25 25.03
N THR A 193 -13.60 12.18 25.95
CA THR A 193 -15.04 12.15 25.64
C THR A 193 -15.49 13.39 24.86
N ALA A 194 -14.99 14.58 25.22
CA ALA A 194 -15.25 15.81 24.47
C ALA A 194 -14.77 15.75 23.02
N SER A 195 -13.57 15.21 22.80
CA SER A 195 -13.00 15.02 21.47
C SER A 195 -13.81 14.06 20.60
N PHE A 196 -14.39 12.98 21.16
CA PHE A 196 -15.23 12.07 20.39
C PHE A 196 -16.53 12.72 19.93
N LEU A 197 -17.18 13.47 20.82
CA LEU A 197 -18.46 14.12 20.54
C LEU A 197 -18.30 15.25 19.52
N SER A 198 -17.19 15.99 19.55
CA SER A 198 -16.87 16.97 18.51
C SER A 198 -16.57 16.32 17.16
N GLU A 199 -15.97 15.13 17.17
CA GLU A 199 -15.74 14.32 15.98
C GLU A 199 -16.99 13.54 15.53
N GLY A 200 -18.09 13.56 16.27
CA GLY A 200 -19.32 12.84 15.91
C GLY A 200 -19.24 11.31 16.08
N ILE A 201 -18.40 10.84 17.01
CA ILE A 201 -18.31 9.42 17.39
C ILE A 201 -19.11 9.23 18.68
N PHE A 202 -20.22 8.50 18.60
CA PHE A 202 -21.17 8.35 19.72
C PHE A 202 -21.29 6.92 20.27
N SER A 203 -20.75 5.91 19.57
CA SER A 203 -20.83 4.51 19.99
C SER A 203 -19.80 3.64 19.27
N ASP A 204 -19.56 2.43 19.78
CA ASP A 204 -18.73 1.42 19.12
C ASP A 204 -19.23 1.10 17.70
N THR A 205 -20.54 1.19 17.48
CA THR A 205 -21.16 1.03 16.16
C THR A 205 -20.66 2.09 15.16
N HIS A 206 -20.35 3.32 15.60
CA HIS A 206 -19.75 4.34 14.72
C HIS A 206 -18.34 3.93 14.28
N LEU A 207 -17.51 3.41 15.19
CA LEU A 207 -16.16 2.94 14.86
C LEU A 207 -16.22 1.75 13.89
N LEU A 208 -17.13 0.80 14.15
CA LEU A 208 -17.35 -0.34 13.26
C LEU A 208 -17.85 0.11 11.87
N THR A 209 -18.74 1.12 11.84
CA THR A 209 -19.21 1.77 10.60
C THR A 209 -18.07 2.36 9.81
N MET A 210 -17.15 3.08 10.47
CA MET A 210 -15.99 3.66 9.80
C MET A 210 -15.12 2.57 9.17
N MET A 211 -14.87 1.47 9.89
CA MET A 211 -14.11 0.35 9.35
C MET A 211 -14.81 -0.31 8.16
N TYR A 212 -16.12 -0.57 8.25
CA TYR A 212 -16.92 -1.16 7.17
C TYR A 212 -16.91 -0.29 5.91
N ILE A 213 -17.06 1.04 6.06
CA ILE A 213 -16.93 1.98 4.94
C ILE A 213 -15.54 1.85 4.30
N GLY A 214 -14.49 1.87 5.12
CA GLY A 214 -13.11 1.77 4.65
C GLY A 214 -12.83 0.52 3.82
N GLU A 215 -13.26 -0.65 4.30
CA GLU A 215 -13.08 -1.92 3.59
C GLU A 215 -13.89 -1.99 2.30
N MET A 216 -15.16 -1.55 2.33
CA MET A 216 -16.00 -1.52 1.13
C MET A 216 -15.43 -0.59 0.07
N CYS A 217 -14.97 0.60 0.47
CA CYS A 217 -14.26 1.53 -0.40
C CYS A 217 -12.99 0.91 -1.01
N PHE A 218 -12.21 0.18 -0.20
CA PHE A 218 -11.03 -0.54 -0.67
C PHE A 218 -11.39 -1.62 -1.71
N TRP A 219 -12.44 -2.41 -1.47
CA TRP A 219 -12.92 -3.39 -2.45
C TRP A 219 -13.39 -2.71 -3.73
N ALA A 220 -14.13 -1.60 -3.65
CA ALA A 220 -14.56 -0.86 -4.83
C ALA A 220 -13.38 -0.40 -5.68
N VAL A 221 -12.41 0.30 -5.10
CA VAL A 221 -11.21 0.81 -5.80
C VAL A 221 -10.47 -0.33 -6.52
N LYS A 222 -10.26 -1.42 -5.81
CA LYS A 222 -9.57 -2.62 -6.31
C LYS A 222 -10.25 -3.27 -7.52
N TYR A 223 -11.57 -3.24 -7.59
CA TYR A 223 -12.30 -3.81 -8.72
C TYR A 223 -12.62 -2.76 -9.81
N GLU A 224 -12.69 -1.47 -9.49
CA GLU A 224 -12.81 -0.38 -10.46
C GLU A 224 -11.58 -0.31 -11.39
N ASP A 225 -10.37 -0.43 -10.83
CA ASP A 225 -9.10 -0.35 -11.57
C ASP A 225 -8.94 -1.45 -12.66
N CYS A 226 -9.78 -2.50 -12.68
CA CYS A 226 -9.78 -3.52 -13.73
C CYS A 226 -10.69 -3.21 -14.94
N SER A 227 -11.30 -2.02 -15.04
CA SER A 227 -12.13 -1.61 -16.18
C SER A 227 -11.43 -0.54 -17.01
N ALA A 228 -10.90 -0.91 -18.17
CA ALA A 228 -10.34 0.04 -19.14
C ALA A 228 -11.43 0.77 -19.97
N ASP A 229 -12.71 0.54 -19.69
CA ASP A 229 -13.80 1.02 -20.54
C ASP A 229 -14.98 1.50 -19.69
N THR A 230 -15.07 2.80 -19.43
CA THR A 230 -16.34 3.57 -19.34
C THR A 230 -16.02 5.04 -19.09
N MET A 231 -15.84 5.80 -20.18
CA MET A 231 -15.66 7.27 -20.14
C MET A 231 -16.95 8.07 -19.98
N ASP A 232 -18.12 7.44 -19.82
CA ASP A 232 -19.39 8.16 -19.64
C ASP A 232 -20.15 7.62 -18.43
N ARG A 233 -20.24 8.45 -17.37
CA ARG A 233 -21.18 8.45 -16.20
C ARG A 233 -20.45 8.96 -14.95
N LYS A 234 -20.13 10.26 -14.91
CA LYS A 234 -19.38 10.88 -13.80
C LYS A 234 -20.24 11.49 -12.70
N GLU A 235 -21.55 11.65 -12.86
CA GLU A 235 -22.34 12.47 -11.91
C GLU A 235 -22.86 11.74 -10.67
N ASP A 236 -22.86 10.41 -10.63
CA ASP A 236 -23.49 9.65 -9.51
C ASP A 236 -22.57 8.64 -8.81
N ARG A 237 -21.28 8.55 -9.17
CA ARG A 237 -20.35 7.59 -8.55
C ARG A 237 -19.65 8.23 -7.35
N LEU A 238 -19.73 7.54 -6.20
CA LEU A 238 -19.01 7.93 -5.00
C LEU A 238 -17.50 7.93 -5.28
N GLN A 239 -16.78 8.93 -4.74
CA GLN A 239 -15.33 8.94 -4.74
C GLN A 239 -14.81 7.98 -3.67
N PHE A 240 -14.91 6.66 -3.92
CA PHE A 240 -14.61 5.61 -2.95
C PHE A 240 -13.21 5.76 -2.33
N ARG A 241 -12.24 6.20 -3.14
CA ARG A 241 -10.86 6.42 -2.69
C ARG A 241 -10.77 7.51 -1.62
N ASP A 242 -11.39 8.65 -1.85
CA ASP A 242 -11.34 9.80 -0.93
C ASP A 242 -12.14 9.53 0.33
N ILE A 243 -13.36 8.98 0.17
CA ILE A 243 -14.24 8.59 1.30
C ILE A 243 -13.53 7.56 2.19
N GLY A 244 -12.99 6.49 1.60
CA GLY A 244 -12.31 5.44 2.34
C GLY A 244 -11.08 5.97 3.08
N THR A 245 -10.30 6.84 2.45
CA THR A 245 -9.11 7.45 3.07
C THR A 245 -9.49 8.35 4.24
N GLN A 246 -10.48 9.23 4.06
CA GLN A 246 -10.93 10.16 5.10
C GLN A 246 -11.45 9.41 6.33
N ILE A 247 -12.32 8.41 6.10
CA ILE A 247 -12.97 7.67 7.17
C ILE A 247 -11.98 6.76 7.91
N LEU A 248 -11.08 6.06 7.21
CA LEU A 248 -10.07 5.21 7.86
C LEU A 248 -9.04 6.02 8.66
N ASN A 249 -8.63 7.20 8.17
CA ASN A 249 -7.77 8.09 8.95
C ASN A 249 -8.46 8.51 10.26
N LYS A 250 -9.75 8.84 10.19
CA LYS A 250 -10.55 9.18 11.38
C LYS A 250 -10.65 8.01 12.36
N TYR A 251 -10.87 6.79 11.85
CA TYR A 251 -10.86 5.57 12.66
C TYR A 251 -9.51 5.34 13.37
N VAL A 252 -8.39 5.41 12.63
CA VAL A 252 -7.05 5.22 13.20
C VAL A 252 -6.74 6.28 14.27
N LEU A 253 -7.06 7.55 14.00
CA LEU A 253 -6.84 8.63 14.97
C LEU A 253 -7.66 8.40 16.27
N ALA A 254 -8.91 7.94 16.15
CA ALA A 254 -9.74 7.63 17.32
C ALA A 254 -9.21 6.43 18.11
N CYS A 255 -8.81 5.36 17.42
CA CYS A 255 -8.34 4.12 18.03
C CYS A 255 -6.95 4.21 18.66
N GLU A 256 -6.01 4.96 18.07
CA GLU A 256 -4.64 5.10 18.57
C GLU A 256 -4.43 6.28 19.50
N GLY A 257 -5.34 7.24 19.49
CA GLY A 257 -5.34 8.32 20.47
C GLY A 257 -6.26 7.97 21.65
N PRO A 258 -7.46 8.57 21.72
CA PRO A 258 -8.34 8.44 22.88
C PRO A 258 -8.75 7.01 23.30
N LEU A 259 -8.78 6.03 22.39
CA LEU A 259 -9.18 4.63 22.68
C LEU A 259 -8.00 3.66 22.79
N GLN A 260 -6.77 4.16 22.90
CA GLN A 260 -5.59 3.30 22.94
C GLN A 260 -5.69 2.30 24.10
N GLY A 261 -5.55 1.00 23.78
CA GLY A 261 -5.65 -0.08 24.76
C GLY A 261 -7.06 -0.65 25.00
N GLN A 262 -8.10 -0.12 24.35
CA GLN A 262 -9.49 -0.61 24.46
C GLN A 262 -9.81 -1.79 23.51
N GLY A 263 -8.81 -2.54 23.05
CA GLY A 263 -9.00 -3.75 22.23
C GLY A 263 -9.31 -3.51 20.73
N TRP A 264 -9.31 -2.27 20.26
CA TRP A 264 -9.48 -1.94 18.84
C TRP A 264 -8.19 -2.19 18.03
N ASN A 265 -8.34 -2.81 16.85
CA ASN A 265 -7.22 -3.11 15.94
C ASN A 265 -7.16 -2.09 14.79
N THR A 266 -6.00 -1.50 14.58
CA THR A 266 -5.74 -0.50 13.52
C THR A 266 -4.84 -1.02 12.39
N GLU A 267 -4.30 -2.22 12.49
CA GLU A 267 -3.35 -2.78 11.51
C GLU A 267 -3.99 -2.92 10.13
N ASN A 268 -5.20 -3.51 10.06
CA ASN A 268 -5.91 -3.66 8.79
C ASN A 268 -6.26 -2.28 8.17
N ALA A 269 -6.72 -1.32 8.98
CA ALA A 269 -7.00 0.04 8.51
C ALA A 269 -5.74 0.73 7.95
N LYS A 270 -4.61 0.60 8.65
CA LYS A 270 -3.30 1.11 8.19
C LYS A 270 -2.84 0.42 6.91
N GLU A 271 -3.03 -0.90 6.80
CA GLU A 271 -2.69 -1.66 5.59
C GLU A 271 -3.50 -1.18 4.38
N ILE A 272 -4.81 -1.02 4.55
CA ILE A 272 -5.71 -0.49 3.51
C ILE A 272 -5.27 0.92 3.11
N LEU A 273 -5.01 1.80 4.08
CA LEU A 273 -4.54 3.17 3.83
C LEU A 273 -3.22 3.18 3.04
N ARG A 274 -2.23 2.36 3.42
CA ARG A 274 -0.96 2.21 2.67
C ARG A 274 -1.22 1.74 1.24
N SER A 275 -2.08 0.74 1.05
CA SER A 275 -2.42 0.20 -0.27
C SER A 275 -3.10 1.24 -1.17
N VAL A 276 -4.06 1.99 -0.62
CA VAL A 276 -4.79 3.04 -1.33
C VAL A 276 -3.91 4.26 -1.63
N MET A 277 -3.02 4.64 -0.71
CA MET A 277 -2.07 5.75 -0.88
C MET A 277 -0.96 5.41 -1.89
N ALA A 278 -0.45 4.17 -1.90
CA ALA A 278 0.52 3.74 -2.90
C ALA A 278 -0.03 3.83 -4.33
N GLY A 279 -1.30 3.47 -4.54
CA GLY A 279 -1.98 3.67 -5.82
C GLY A 279 -2.14 5.15 -6.20
N ARG A 280 -2.39 6.03 -5.21
CA ARG A 280 -2.52 7.49 -5.40
C ARG A 280 -1.21 8.12 -5.84
N ILE A 281 -0.07 7.70 -5.27
CA ILE A 281 1.26 8.20 -5.66
C ILE A 281 1.54 7.80 -7.12
N GLN A 282 1.32 6.53 -7.50
CA GLN A 282 1.59 6.09 -8.86
C GLN A 282 0.71 6.78 -9.91
N GLN A 283 -0.62 6.90 -9.68
CA GLN A 283 -1.54 7.61 -10.58
C GLN A 283 -1.26 9.12 -10.63
N LYS A 284 -1.01 9.78 -9.49
CA LYS A 284 -0.63 11.20 -9.45
C LYS A 284 0.66 11.43 -10.25
N ASN A 285 1.66 10.56 -10.07
CA ASN A 285 2.92 10.64 -10.80
C ASN A 285 2.72 10.52 -12.31
N GLN A 286 1.93 9.54 -12.78
CA GLN A 286 1.60 9.40 -14.21
C GLN A 286 0.88 10.64 -14.75
N SER A 287 -0.12 11.16 -14.03
CA SER A 287 -0.88 12.33 -14.46
C SER A 287 -0.01 13.60 -14.55
N ALA A 288 0.94 13.76 -13.64
CA ALA A 288 1.88 14.88 -13.62
C ALA A 288 2.85 14.82 -14.81
N VAL A 289 3.39 13.64 -15.12
CA VAL A 289 4.25 13.41 -16.28
C VAL A 289 3.49 13.68 -17.58
N ILE A 290 2.30 13.10 -17.74
CA ILE A 290 1.44 13.32 -18.91
C ILE A 290 1.15 14.81 -19.12
N ARG A 291 0.83 15.54 -18.03
CA ARG A 291 0.57 16.99 -18.09
C ARG A 291 1.83 17.76 -18.52
N SER A 292 3.00 17.42 -17.99
CA SER A 292 4.29 18.03 -18.37
C SER A 292 4.58 17.83 -19.86
N LEU A 293 4.51 16.57 -20.32
CA LEU A 293 4.78 16.21 -21.70
C LEU A 293 3.76 16.85 -22.67
N ARG A 294 2.50 17.00 -22.27
CA ARG A 294 1.46 17.66 -23.07
C ARG A 294 1.75 19.15 -23.25
N ARG A 295 2.09 19.84 -22.16
CA ARG A 295 2.50 21.25 -22.21
C ARG A 295 3.77 21.47 -23.04
N PHE A 296 4.75 20.56 -22.91
CA PHE A 296 5.96 20.61 -23.73
C PHE A 296 5.64 20.46 -25.22
N ARG A 297 4.82 19.46 -25.58
CA ARG A 297 4.39 19.24 -26.96
C ARG A 297 3.69 20.48 -27.53
N GLU A 298 2.77 21.08 -26.79
CA GLU A 298 2.08 22.31 -27.19
C GLU A 298 3.09 23.43 -27.49
N ARG A 299 4.02 23.72 -26.58
CA ARG A 299 5.07 24.74 -26.80
C ARG A 299 6.00 24.43 -27.98
N PHE A 300 6.43 23.18 -28.11
CA PHE A 300 7.37 22.75 -29.15
C PHE A 300 6.80 22.94 -30.56
N PHE A 301 5.52 22.59 -30.76
CA PHE A 301 4.86 22.77 -32.06
C PHE A 301 4.37 24.21 -32.28
N SER A 302 3.96 24.94 -31.24
CA SER A 302 3.60 26.35 -31.33
C SER A 302 4.79 27.23 -31.78
N ASN A 303 5.99 26.99 -31.25
CA ASN A 303 7.19 27.75 -31.64
C ASN A 303 7.73 27.36 -33.03
N SER A 304 7.45 26.15 -33.52
CA SER A 304 7.87 25.70 -34.85
C SER A 304 7.11 26.38 -36.01
N GLY A 305 5.94 26.95 -35.74
CA GLY A 305 5.10 27.64 -36.73
C GLY A 305 5.42 29.13 -36.92
N GLN A 306 6.25 29.72 -36.05
CA GLN A 306 6.58 31.15 -36.11
C GLN A 306 7.89 31.47 -36.88
N VAL A 307 8.74 30.47 -37.17
CA VAL A 307 10.07 30.70 -37.80
C VAL A 307 10.03 30.72 -39.35
N GLY A 308 8.84 30.81 -39.96
CA GLY A 308 8.68 30.76 -41.42
C GLY A 308 7.98 31.96 -42.07
N LYS A 309 7.89 33.11 -41.38
CA LYS A 309 7.13 34.27 -41.85
C LYS A 309 7.83 35.62 -41.66
N GLU A 310 9.15 35.63 -41.59
CA GLU A 310 9.94 36.86 -41.67
C GLU A 310 11.14 36.53 -42.55
N ASP A 311 10.95 36.68 -43.87
CA ASP A 311 11.95 36.90 -44.93
C ASP A 311 11.34 36.43 -46.27
N LEU A 312 10.39 37.22 -46.77
CA LEU A 312 9.90 37.15 -48.15
C LEU A 312 9.77 38.60 -48.64
N GLU A 313 10.92 39.21 -48.93
CA GLU A 313 10.99 40.28 -49.93
C GLU A 313 11.86 39.80 -51.10
N HIS A 314 11.23 39.79 -52.27
CA HIS A 314 11.77 39.69 -53.62
C HIS A 314 12.61 38.45 -54.00
N VAL A 315 12.08 37.65 -54.94
CA VAL A 315 12.37 37.74 -56.39
C VAL A 315 11.36 36.86 -57.15
N ASP A 316 10.73 37.45 -58.17
CA ASP A 316 9.97 36.75 -59.21
C ASP A 316 10.86 35.76 -59.95
N THR A 317 10.45 34.49 -60.04
CA THR A 317 10.54 33.70 -61.28
C THR A 317 9.68 32.45 -61.17
N ALA A 318 8.83 32.27 -62.17
CA ALA A 318 8.00 31.10 -62.35
C ALA A 318 8.86 29.89 -62.73
N GLU A 319 8.91 28.89 -61.86
CA GLU A 319 9.20 27.50 -62.21
C GLU A 319 8.46 26.59 -61.21
N GLU A 320 7.51 25.79 -61.71
CA GLU A 320 6.97 24.65 -60.97
C GLU A 320 8.08 23.60 -60.76
N PRO A 321 8.30 23.09 -59.53
CA PRO A 321 8.96 21.82 -59.35
C PRO A 321 7.94 20.73 -59.00
N LEU A 322 8.01 19.65 -59.78
CA LEU A 322 7.38 18.35 -59.55
C LEU A 322 7.58 17.78 -58.13
N PRO A 323 6.74 16.82 -57.69
CA PRO A 323 6.68 16.34 -56.31
C PRO A 323 7.90 15.48 -55.95
N GLY A 324 8.92 16.13 -55.36
CA GLY A 324 10.12 15.52 -54.82
C GLY A 324 9.96 15.03 -53.38
N PHE A 325 9.95 13.72 -53.25
CA PHE A 325 10.18 12.87 -52.08
C PHE A 325 10.96 13.48 -50.89
N LEU A 326 10.42 13.27 -49.67
CA LEU A 326 11.11 13.10 -48.37
C LEU A 326 11.60 14.33 -47.56
N TYR A 327 10.73 15.32 -47.29
CA TYR A 327 10.95 16.27 -46.17
C TYR A 327 9.78 16.41 -45.20
N ASN A 328 9.00 15.34 -44.99
CA ASN A 328 7.93 15.33 -43.99
C ASN A 328 8.03 14.15 -43.02
N LEU A 329 9.12 14.08 -42.23
CA LEU A 329 9.16 13.31 -40.98
C LEU A 329 8.27 13.85 -39.81
N PRO A 330 7.62 15.03 -39.82
CA PRO A 330 6.77 15.46 -38.70
C PRO A 330 5.50 14.64 -38.50
N ILE A 331 5.08 13.84 -39.50
CA ILE A 331 3.73 13.26 -39.54
C ILE A 331 3.57 12.11 -38.53
N MET A 332 4.59 11.28 -38.31
CA MET A 332 4.44 10.12 -37.42
C MET A 332 4.42 10.52 -35.92
N SER A 333 5.16 11.57 -35.53
CA SER A 333 5.19 12.06 -34.15
C SER A 333 3.98 12.93 -33.76
N SER A 334 3.26 13.49 -34.75
CA SER A 334 2.06 14.30 -34.54
C SER A 334 0.78 13.47 -34.38
N LEU A 335 0.76 12.23 -34.87
CA LEU A 335 -0.41 11.34 -34.88
C LEU A 335 -0.75 10.70 -33.53
N LEU A 336 0.24 10.39 -32.68
CA LEU A 336 -0.01 9.77 -31.38
C LEU A 336 -0.28 10.80 -30.29
N LYS A 337 -1.33 10.59 -29.48
CA LYS A 337 -1.58 11.37 -28.26
C LYS A 337 -0.43 11.19 -27.27
N VAL A 338 -0.12 12.23 -26.49
CA VAL A 338 0.97 12.20 -25.50
C VAL A 338 0.80 11.07 -24.48
N ASP A 339 -0.44 10.74 -24.14
CA ASP A 339 -0.76 9.66 -23.21
C ASP A 339 -0.27 8.30 -23.76
N VAL A 340 -0.41 8.09 -25.07
CA VAL A 340 0.07 6.87 -25.75
C VAL A 340 1.59 6.89 -25.92
N GLN A 341 2.18 8.05 -26.20
CA GLN A 341 3.64 8.19 -26.25
C GLN A 341 4.27 7.87 -24.88
N PHE A 342 3.68 8.36 -23.78
CA PHE A 342 4.09 8.03 -22.43
C PHE A 342 3.94 6.53 -22.15
N LEU A 343 2.79 5.94 -22.50
CA LEU A 343 2.58 4.49 -22.36
C LEU A 343 3.65 3.68 -23.08
N ILE A 344 3.99 4.02 -24.33
CA ILE A 344 5.06 3.36 -25.09
C ILE A 344 6.38 3.50 -24.34
N MET A 345 6.75 4.70 -23.88
CA MET A 345 7.99 4.91 -23.10
C MET A 345 8.02 4.07 -21.82
N THR A 346 6.87 3.81 -21.17
CA THR A 346 6.84 2.93 -20.00
C THR A 346 7.13 1.46 -20.29
N LEU A 347 7.05 1.02 -21.54
CA LEU A 347 7.34 -0.35 -21.95
C LEU A 347 8.80 -0.52 -22.45
N LEU A 348 9.54 0.58 -22.62
CA LEU A 348 10.89 0.57 -23.14
C LEU A 348 11.93 0.41 -22.02
N SER A 349 13.08 -0.19 -22.34
CA SER A 349 14.23 -0.19 -21.44
C SER A 349 14.89 1.21 -21.38
N PRO A 350 15.68 1.52 -20.33
CA PRO A 350 16.43 2.78 -20.28
C PRO A 350 17.34 3.00 -21.49
N ALA A 351 17.93 1.92 -22.02
CA ALA A 351 18.75 1.98 -23.22
C ALA A 351 17.91 2.35 -24.45
N ASP A 352 16.73 1.74 -24.61
CA ASP A 352 15.81 2.04 -25.72
C ASP A 352 15.24 3.45 -25.64
N ILE A 353 14.98 3.94 -24.43
CA ILE A 353 14.55 5.32 -24.16
C ILE A 353 15.64 6.30 -24.60
N CYS A 354 16.91 6.03 -24.27
CA CYS A 354 18.04 6.83 -24.73
C CYS A 354 18.20 6.79 -26.27
N CYS A 355 18.04 5.61 -26.89
CA CYS A 355 18.04 5.44 -28.34
C CYS A 355 16.90 6.22 -29.00
N LEU A 356 15.69 6.20 -28.41
CA LEU A 356 14.54 6.99 -28.86
C LEU A 356 14.87 8.48 -28.84
N GLY A 357 15.53 8.97 -27.79
CA GLY A 357 16.04 10.34 -27.71
C GLY A 357 17.10 10.70 -28.76
N ALA A 358 17.75 9.72 -29.38
CA ALA A 358 18.69 9.94 -30.48
C ALA A 358 18.00 10.15 -31.83
N THR A 359 16.73 9.73 -31.98
CA THR A 359 16.03 9.71 -33.29
C THR A 359 15.59 11.08 -33.79
N SER A 360 15.17 11.99 -32.92
CA SER A 360 14.66 13.31 -33.32
C SER A 360 14.81 14.35 -32.21
N ARG A 361 14.75 15.65 -32.57
CA ARG A 361 14.78 16.74 -31.59
C ARG A 361 13.59 16.68 -30.61
N TYR A 362 12.41 16.28 -31.09
CA TYR A 362 11.22 16.10 -30.28
C TYR A 362 11.43 15.01 -29.22
N TRP A 363 11.85 13.81 -29.64
CA TRP A 363 12.06 12.69 -28.72
C TRP A 363 13.22 12.94 -27.76
N ARG A 364 14.29 13.63 -28.21
CA ARG A 364 15.40 14.05 -27.34
C ARG A 364 14.93 14.91 -26.18
N ALA A 365 14.02 15.84 -26.44
CA ALA A 365 13.50 16.73 -25.43
C ALA A 365 12.47 16.03 -24.52
N MET A 366 11.56 15.22 -25.08
CA MET A 366 10.60 14.41 -24.33
C MET A 366 11.28 13.46 -23.34
N VAL A 367 12.33 12.76 -23.79
CA VAL A 367 13.08 11.82 -22.95
C VAL A 367 13.85 12.53 -21.85
N ARG A 368 14.21 13.81 -22.00
CA ARG A 368 14.92 14.59 -20.96
C ARG A 368 14.00 15.25 -19.94
N ASP A 369 12.69 14.96 -19.97
CA ASP A 369 11.76 15.47 -18.97
C ASP A 369 12.11 14.91 -17.56
N PRO A 370 12.35 15.78 -16.55
CA PRO A 370 12.74 15.32 -15.21
C PRO A 370 11.66 14.48 -14.50
N LEU A 371 10.38 14.77 -14.75
CA LEU A 371 9.27 14.06 -14.10
C LEU A 371 9.15 12.65 -14.68
N LEU A 372 9.44 12.47 -15.97
CA LEU A 372 9.52 11.16 -16.61
C LEU A 372 10.55 10.25 -15.91
N TRP A 373 11.77 10.75 -15.67
CA TRP A 373 12.81 9.97 -14.98
C TRP A 373 12.52 9.75 -13.50
N ARG A 374 11.89 10.71 -12.82
CA ARG A 374 11.40 10.49 -11.46
C ARG A 374 10.36 9.38 -11.39
N TYR A 375 9.46 9.32 -12.37
CA TYR A 375 8.48 8.24 -12.46
C TYR A 375 9.16 6.88 -12.67
N PHE A 376 10.12 6.77 -13.58
CA PHE A 376 10.88 5.54 -13.78
C PHE A 376 11.65 5.13 -12.53
N LEU A 377 12.29 6.07 -11.85
CA LEU A 377 13.01 5.83 -10.60
C LEU A 377 12.10 5.21 -9.55
N LEU A 378 10.95 5.81 -9.28
CA LEU A 378 10.01 5.28 -8.27
C LEU A 378 9.38 3.94 -8.66
N ARG A 379 9.17 3.71 -9.96
CA ARG A 379 8.60 2.45 -10.47
C ARG A 379 9.60 1.30 -10.40
N ASP A 380 10.84 1.54 -10.81
CA ASP A 380 11.82 0.48 -11.07
C ASP A 380 12.70 0.20 -9.85
N MET A 381 12.98 1.20 -9.02
CA MET A 381 13.83 1.08 -7.83
C MET A 381 13.44 -0.07 -6.88
N PRO A 382 12.14 -0.32 -6.58
CA PRO A 382 11.75 -1.45 -5.74
C PRO A 382 12.07 -2.84 -6.32
N HIS A 383 12.33 -2.91 -7.63
CA HIS A 383 12.61 -4.16 -8.35
C HIS A 383 14.10 -4.35 -8.62
N TRP A 384 14.96 -3.42 -8.20
CA TRP A 384 16.40 -3.58 -8.36
C TRP A 384 16.91 -4.70 -7.44
N PRO A 385 17.70 -5.65 -7.96
CA PRO A 385 18.26 -6.74 -7.17
C PRO A 385 19.39 -6.27 -6.24
N SER A 386 19.94 -5.08 -6.42
CA SER A 386 20.99 -4.58 -5.54
C SER A 386 21.10 -3.07 -5.48
N ILE A 387 21.59 -2.57 -4.35
CA ILE A 387 21.86 -1.17 -4.10
C ILE A 387 23.09 -1.03 -3.19
N ASP A 388 23.96 -0.07 -3.48
CA ASP A 388 25.20 0.14 -2.75
C ASP A 388 25.32 1.58 -2.24
N HIS A 389 26.31 1.82 -1.40
CA HIS A 389 26.59 3.12 -0.80
C HIS A 389 26.77 4.27 -1.81
N VAL A 390 27.07 3.98 -3.08
CA VAL A 390 27.19 5.00 -4.13
C VAL A 390 25.88 5.20 -4.86
N SER A 391 25.12 4.14 -5.09
CA SER A 391 23.86 4.14 -5.85
C SER A 391 22.61 4.40 -5.00
N MET A 392 22.75 4.49 -3.68
CA MET A 392 21.67 4.85 -2.77
C MET A 392 21.11 6.25 -3.08
N PRO A 393 19.83 6.39 -3.43
CA PRO A 393 19.23 7.70 -3.69
C PRO A 393 18.94 8.43 -2.37
N HIS A 394 18.91 9.75 -2.44
CA HIS A 394 18.47 10.59 -1.33
C HIS A 394 16.94 10.45 -1.12
N LEU A 395 16.55 9.58 -0.19
CA LEU A 395 15.14 9.22 0.05
C LEU A 395 14.25 10.41 0.44
N GLU A 396 14.80 11.40 1.15
CA GLU A 396 14.07 12.63 1.57
C GLU A 396 13.53 13.43 0.38
N LEU A 397 14.20 13.36 -0.79
CA LEU A 397 13.79 14.05 -2.02
C LEU A 397 12.76 13.25 -2.84
N LEU A 398 12.60 11.96 -2.55
CA LEU A 398 11.63 11.08 -3.21
C LEU A 398 10.25 11.15 -2.55
N ASP A 399 10.21 11.43 -1.24
CA ASP A 399 8.99 11.60 -0.43
C ASP A 399 8.31 12.97 -0.61
N ALA A 400 9.01 13.96 -1.20
CA ALA A 400 8.46 15.29 -1.47
C ALA A 400 7.31 15.24 -2.51
N PRO A 401 6.14 15.85 -2.29
CA PRO A 401 5.05 15.86 -3.28
C PRO A 401 5.50 16.48 -4.61
N LEU A 402 5.02 15.92 -5.72
CA LEU A 402 5.52 16.24 -7.06
C LEU A 402 5.32 17.69 -7.51
N ILE A 403 4.40 18.45 -6.92
CA ILE A 403 4.05 19.85 -7.24
C ILE A 403 3.16 20.35 -6.07
N ASN A 404 3.45 21.53 -5.50
CA ASN A 404 2.45 22.32 -4.79
C ASN A 404 1.44 22.82 -5.83
N GLU A 405 0.13 22.61 -5.62
CA GLU A 405 -0.91 23.05 -6.55
C GLU A 405 -0.87 24.57 -6.85
N ASP A 406 -0.14 25.34 -6.04
CA ASP A 406 -0.01 26.79 -6.10
C ASP A 406 1.24 27.33 -6.83
N GLU A 407 2.20 26.48 -7.22
CA GLU A 407 3.34 26.98 -8.01
C GLU A 407 2.98 27.04 -9.50
N SER A 408 2.56 28.24 -9.93
CA SER A 408 2.47 28.63 -11.32
C SER A 408 3.81 28.38 -12.02
N LEU A 409 3.81 27.42 -12.94
CA LEU A 409 4.92 27.12 -13.86
C LEU A 409 5.11 28.22 -14.94
N ASP A 410 5.00 29.49 -14.55
CA ASP A 410 5.15 30.65 -15.44
C ASP A 410 6.62 31.01 -15.66
N ASP A 411 7.51 30.77 -14.69
CA ASP A 411 8.89 31.29 -14.78
C ASP A 411 9.92 30.32 -15.41
N ARG A 412 9.51 29.56 -16.42
CA ARG A 412 10.48 28.84 -17.27
C ARG A 412 10.60 29.52 -18.63
N GLU A 413 11.02 30.78 -18.61
CA GLU A 413 11.68 31.40 -19.76
C GLU A 413 13.08 30.80 -19.88
N GLU A 414 13.33 30.17 -21.03
CA GLU A 414 14.63 29.67 -21.43
C GLU A 414 15.50 30.89 -21.82
N GLY A 415 15.98 31.64 -20.83
CA GLY A 415 16.66 32.90 -21.12
C GLY A 415 17.27 33.68 -19.97
N ASP A 416 16.90 33.46 -18.69
CA ASP A 416 17.41 34.32 -17.62
C ASP A 416 18.34 33.62 -16.63
N ASN A 417 19.61 34.02 -16.69
CA ASN A 417 20.66 33.66 -15.75
C ASN A 417 20.44 34.40 -14.42
N LYS A 418 19.45 33.98 -13.62
CA LYS A 418 19.48 34.21 -12.16
C LYS A 418 18.42 33.42 -11.39
N VAL A 419 18.96 32.65 -10.45
CA VAL A 419 18.37 32.07 -9.23
C VAL A 419 18.18 30.55 -9.29
N MET A 420 19.11 29.96 -8.55
CA MET A 420 19.47 28.57 -8.40
C MET A 420 18.60 27.95 -7.31
N GLU A 421 17.62 27.14 -7.69
CA GLU A 421 17.18 26.02 -6.88
C GLU A 421 17.57 24.75 -7.64
N LEU A 422 18.41 23.93 -7.01
CA LEU A 422 19.04 22.75 -7.58
C LEU A 422 17.99 21.81 -8.18
N LYS A 423 17.81 21.90 -9.51
CA LYS A 423 16.96 20.99 -10.28
C LYS A 423 17.60 19.60 -10.22
N PHE A 424 17.13 18.78 -9.27
CA PHE A 424 17.61 17.43 -9.04
C PHE A 424 17.55 16.61 -10.34
N ASP A 425 18.68 16.06 -10.77
CA ASP A 425 18.79 15.31 -12.03
C ASP A 425 18.37 13.85 -11.83
N TYR A 426 17.05 13.61 -11.91
CA TYR A 426 16.47 12.27 -11.79
C TYR A 426 16.98 11.29 -12.84
N MET A 427 17.43 11.75 -14.02
CA MET A 427 17.99 10.87 -15.04
C MET A 427 19.34 10.33 -14.58
N SER A 428 20.22 11.22 -14.09
CA SER A 428 21.52 10.81 -13.56
C SER A 428 21.38 9.87 -12.36
N GLU A 429 20.47 10.17 -11.43
CA GLU A 429 20.21 9.30 -10.28
C GLU A 429 19.63 7.94 -10.68
N TYR A 430 18.72 7.92 -11.65
CA TYR A 430 18.19 6.68 -12.22
C TYR A 430 19.31 5.82 -12.84
N LEU A 431 20.15 6.43 -13.68
CA LEU A 431 21.23 5.72 -14.37
C LEU A 431 22.32 5.23 -13.40
N LYS A 432 22.60 5.99 -12.34
CA LYS A 432 23.50 5.61 -11.24
C LYS A 432 22.95 4.41 -10.46
N GLY A 433 21.66 4.40 -10.18
CA GLY A 433 20.96 3.36 -9.44
C GLY A 433 20.73 2.07 -10.23
N CYS A 434 20.36 2.20 -11.51
CA CYS A 434 19.91 1.09 -12.35
C CYS A 434 21.01 0.01 -12.54
N PRO A 435 20.76 -1.26 -12.20
CA PRO A 435 21.76 -2.34 -12.31
C PRO A 435 22.39 -2.49 -13.69
N SER A 436 21.59 -2.37 -14.75
CA SER A 436 22.04 -2.50 -16.15
C SER A 436 23.00 -1.37 -16.56
N SER A 437 22.85 -0.19 -15.96
CA SER A 437 23.67 0.99 -16.25
C SER A 437 24.85 1.12 -15.28
N ARG A 438 24.69 0.71 -14.02
CA ARG A 438 25.71 0.82 -12.96
C ARG A 438 27.04 0.17 -13.34
N GLN A 439 27.01 -0.97 -14.02
CA GLN A 439 28.23 -1.66 -14.46
C GLN A 439 29.10 -0.82 -15.42
N GLN A 440 28.49 0.11 -16.17
CA GLN A 440 29.19 1.00 -17.10
C GLN A 440 29.72 2.28 -16.42
N TRP A 441 29.16 2.66 -15.27
CA TRP A 441 29.47 3.88 -14.52
C TRP A 441 30.36 3.67 -13.30
N LEU A 442 30.60 2.41 -12.90
CA LEU A 442 31.68 2.10 -11.97
C LEU A 442 33.00 2.61 -12.59
N PRO A 443 33.81 3.41 -11.87
CA PRO A 443 35.06 3.91 -12.42
C PRO A 443 35.92 2.72 -12.86
N SER A 444 36.15 2.61 -14.16
CA SER A 444 37.30 1.87 -14.68
C SER A 444 38.51 2.52 -14.05
N ARG A 445 39.23 1.79 -13.20
CA ARG A 445 40.41 2.32 -12.51
C ARG A 445 41.32 3.03 -13.53
N PRO A 446 41.85 4.22 -13.24
CA PRO A 446 42.73 4.92 -14.16
C PRO A 446 43.93 4.03 -14.51
N ALA A 447 44.31 4.03 -15.79
CA ALA A 447 45.37 3.19 -16.36
C ALA A 447 46.78 3.40 -15.78
N TYR A 448 46.93 4.15 -14.68
CA TYR A 448 48.22 4.44 -14.04
C TYR A 448 48.67 3.40 -12.99
N GLU A 449 47.89 2.33 -12.75
CA GLU A 449 48.30 1.20 -11.89
C GLU A 449 49.26 0.21 -12.59
N VAL A 450 49.67 0.46 -13.83
CA VAL A 450 50.62 -0.42 -14.53
C VAL A 450 52.01 -0.38 -13.89
N VAL A 451 52.36 0.68 -13.14
CA VAL A 451 53.69 0.84 -12.55
C VAL A 451 53.81 0.30 -11.11
N THR A 452 52.70 0.06 -10.40
CA THR A 452 52.73 -0.55 -9.04
C THR A 452 52.60 -2.08 -9.05
N SER A 453 52.18 -2.65 -10.17
CA SER A 453 51.99 -4.10 -10.36
C SER A 453 53.28 -4.93 -10.18
N PHE A 454 54.45 -4.33 -10.44
CA PHE A 454 55.75 -5.00 -10.31
C PHE A 454 56.20 -5.19 -8.84
N LEU A 455 55.67 -4.38 -7.91
CA LEU A 455 55.99 -4.47 -6.48
C LEU A 455 54.91 -5.20 -5.66
N GLN A 456 53.70 -5.38 -6.22
CA GLN A 456 52.61 -6.13 -5.57
C GLN A 456 52.84 -7.66 -5.58
N SER A 457 53.71 -8.21 -6.43
CA SER A 457 54.00 -9.66 -6.45
C SER A 457 54.92 -10.13 -5.31
N LEU A 458 55.49 -9.20 -4.52
CA LEU A 458 56.42 -9.48 -3.44
C LEU A 458 55.76 -9.59 -2.06
N VAL A 459 54.45 -9.31 -1.97
CA VAL A 459 53.65 -9.50 -0.74
C VAL A 459 52.74 -10.71 -0.96
N PRO A 460 52.81 -11.76 -0.11
CA PRO A 460 51.84 -12.84 -0.18
C PRO A 460 50.45 -12.26 0.05
N SER A 461 49.57 -12.27 -0.95
CA SER A 461 48.16 -11.91 -0.73
C SER A 461 47.54 -13.03 0.10
N SER A 462 47.26 -12.77 1.37
CA SER A 462 46.40 -13.67 2.16
C SER A 462 45.01 -13.72 1.52
N GLU A 463 44.41 -14.91 1.45
CA GLU A 463 43.01 -15.04 1.04
C GLU A 463 42.13 -14.17 1.96
N PRO A 464 41.19 -13.39 1.38
CA PRO A 464 40.36 -12.50 2.18
C PRO A 464 39.40 -13.30 3.05
N ARG A 465 39.26 -12.90 4.31
CA ARG A 465 38.40 -13.56 5.31
C ARG A 465 37.24 -12.66 5.67
N TYR A 466 36.03 -13.22 5.67
CA TYR A 466 34.81 -12.47 5.97
C TYR A 466 34.06 -13.09 7.15
N ALA A 467 33.53 -12.26 8.03
CA ALA A 467 32.63 -12.70 9.10
C ALA A 467 31.18 -12.65 8.62
N MET A 468 30.47 -13.77 8.71
CA MET A 468 29.05 -13.86 8.34
C MET A 468 28.16 -13.99 9.58
N PHE A 469 27.15 -13.13 9.71
CA PHE A 469 26.21 -13.13 10.83
C PHE A 469 24.85 -12.55 10.40
N GLY A 470 23.82 -12.73 11.22
CA GLY A 470 22.52 -12.07 11.03
C GLY A 470 21.31 -13.02 11.14
N PRO A 471 20.10 -12.45 11.32
CA PRO A 471 18.88 -13.19 11.60
C PRO A 471 18.45 -14.12 10.46
N GLY A 472 18.77 -13.79 9.21
CA GLY A 472 18.42 -14.61 8.04
C GLY A 472 19.11 -15.97 7.99
N MET A 473 20.13 -16.21 8.83
CA MET A 473 20.74 -17.54 8.97
C MET A 473 19.86 -18.53 9.76
N GLU A 474 18.91 -18.02 10.55
CA GLU A 474 18.10 -18.81 11.47
C GLU A 474 16.60 -18.71 11.17
N GLN A 475 16.14 -17.54 10.73
CA GLN A 475 14.71 -17.24 10.58
C GLN A 475 14.09 -17.74 9.26
N LEU A 476 14.90 -18.11 8.27
CA LEU A 476 14.43 -18.59 6.97
C LEU A 476 14.03 -20.07 7.07
N ASP A 477 12.94 -20.44 6.39
CA ASP A 477 12.50 -21.84 6.27
C ASP A 477 13.57 -22.71 5.58
N VAL A 478 14.31 -22.11 4.64
CA VAL A 478 15.45 -22.73 3.95
C VAL A 478 16.75 -22.12 4.47
N SER A 479 17.59 -22.96 5.10
CA SER A 479 18.89 -22.56 5.65
C SER A 479 19.91 -22.26 4.53
N LEU A 480 20.26 -20.98 4.36
CA LEU A 480 21.28 -20.51 3.42
C LEU A 480 22.62 -21.25 3.61
N VAL A 481 23.07 -21.41 4.87
CA VAL A 481 24.33 -22.07 5.21
C VAL A 481 24.32 -23.54 4.79
N THR A 482 23.21 -24.24 5.02
CA THR A 482 23.08 -25.64 4.61
C THR A 482 23.15 -25.75 3.09
N ARG A 483 22.49 -24.86 2.34
CA ARG A 483 22.54 -24.85 0.88
C ARG A 483 23.95 -24.55 0.36
N LEU A 484 24.65 -23.59 0.95
CA LEU A 484 26.06 -23.29 0.64
C LEU A 484 26.97 -24.52 0.78
N MET A 485 26.84 -25.27 1.88
CA MET A 485 27.66 -26.47 2.12
C MET A 485 27.41 -27.60 1.11
N HIS A 486 26.22 -27.65 0.50
CA HIS A 486 25.83 -28.68 -0.46
C HIS A 486 25.91 -28.19 -1.92
N ALA A 487 26.49 -27.00 -2.16
CA ALA A 487 26.68 -26.40 -3.48
C ALA A 487 28.19 -26.22 -3.75
N PRO A 488 28.94 -27.31 -3.98
CA PRO A 488 30.40 -27.26 -4.18
C PRO A 488 30.80 -26.44 -5.42
N ASP A 489 29.88 -26.24 -6.36
CA ASP A 489 30.07 -25.49 -7.59
C ASP A 489 30.04 -23.95 -7.37
N VAL A 490 29.53 -23.50 -6.21
CA VAL A 490 29.38 -22.06 -5.88
C VAL A 490 30.51 -21.59 -4.96
N LEU A 491 30.89 -22.40 -3.96
CA LEU A 491 32.02 -22.15 -3.06
C LEU A 491 32.68 -23.49 -2.67
N PRO A 492 33.90 -23.80 -3.15
CA PRO A 492 34.58 -25.04 -2.79
C PRO A 492 35.03 -25.02 -1.33
N VAL A 493 34.53 -25.95 -0.52
CA VAL A 493 34.95 -26.12 0.88
C VAL A 493 36.30 -26.83 0.91
N SER A 494 37.40 -26.07 1.00
CA SER A 494 38.74 -26.64 1.23
C SER A 494 38.97 -26.91 2.71
N GLY A 495 39.01 -28.19 3.09
CA GLY A 495 39.50 -28.62 4.39
C GLY A 495 41.03 -28.65 4.41
N THR A 496 41.68 -27.55 4.80
CA THR A 496 43.10 -27.63 5.22
C THR A 496 43.34 -26.82 6.50
N PRO A 497 43.96 -27.41 7.55
CA PRO A 497 44.13 -26.77 8.85
C PRO A 497 45.45 -25.98 8.86
N HIS A 498 45.44 -24.74 8.38
CA HIS A 498 46.58 -23.85 8.60
C HIS A 498 46.15 -22.58 9.33
N ARG A 499 46.49 -22.58 10.64
CA ARG A 499 46.31 -21.56 11.69
C ARG A 499 44.90 -21.49 12.30
N PRO A 500 44.65 -22.22 13.41
CA PRO A 500 43.46 -21.98 14.22
C PRO A 500 43.48 -20.56 14.78
N ILE A 501 42.38 -19.82 14.59
CA ILE A 501 42.07 -18.64 15.41
C ILE A 501 41.62 -19.19 16.76
N ASN A 502 42.14 -18.65 17.85
CA ASN A 502 41.96 -19.19 19.21
C ASN A 502 40.49 -19.52 19.52
N SER A 503 40.23 -20.79 19.86
CA SER A 503 38.95 -21.35 20.35
C SER A 503 37.69 -21.27 19.46
N ILE A 504 37.77 -20.65 18.27
CA ILE A 504 36.73 -20.72 17.23
C ILE A 504 37.40 -21.40 16.04
N GLY A 505 36.96 -22.61 15.67
CA GLY A 505 37.67 -23.50 14.73
C GLY A 505 38.11 -22.87 13.40
N SER A 506 38.99 -23.60 12.68
CA SER A 506 39.81 -23.18 11.51
C SER A 506 39.06 -22.78 10.22
N GLY A 507 37.91 -22.12 10.31
CA GLY A 507 37.03 -21.84 9.17
C GLY A 507 36.03 -22.98 9.00
N ILE A 508 34.75 -22.64 9.10
CA ILE A 508 33.58 -23.54 9.10
C ILE A 508 33.62 -24.57 10.24
N SER A 509 33.56 -24.11 11.48
CA SER A 509 33.30 -24.97 12.64
C SER A 509 32.27 -24.34 13.58
N TYR A 510 31.02 -24.28 13.10
CA TYR A 510 29.82 -24.18 13.94
C TYR A 510 28.83 -25.27 13.50
N MET A 511 29.29 -26.52 13.43
CA MET A 511 28.42 -27.69 13.34
C MET A 511 28.57 -28.52 14.61
N ALA A 512 27.92 -28.11 15.70
CA ALA A 512 27.70 -28.99 16.87
C ALA A 512 26.63 -28.50 17.88
N GLU A 513 25.66 -27.65 17.51
CA GLU A 513 24.54 -27.34 18.45
C GLU A 513 23.13 -27.48 17.85
N ARG A 514 22.98 -27.95 16.60
CA ARG A 514 21.66 -28.09 15.95
C ARG A 514 20.96 -29.45 16.17
N GLU A 515 21.69 -30.51 16.52
CA GLU A 515 21.08 -31.86 16.63
C GLU A 515 20.52 -32.20 18.03
N ILE A 516 20.81 -31.38 19.05
CA ILE A 516 20.24 -31.55 20.40
C ILE A 516 18.91 -30.76 20.57
N ALA A 517 18.64 -29.78 19.69
CA ALA A 517 17.61 -28.76 19.91
C ALA A 517 16.23 -29.06 19.30
N ARG A 518 15.90 -30.30 18.96
CA ARG A 518 14.52 -30.68 18.54
C ARG A 518 13.55 -30.96 19.69
N VAL A 519 13.99 -30.87 20.95
CA VAL A 519 13.19 -31.33 22.12
C VAL A 519 12.69 -30.19 23.03
N GLN A 520 13.14 -28.93 22.90
CA GLN A 520 12.65 -27.85 23.78
C GLN A 520 12.32 -26.58 23.01
N GLN A 521 11.02 -26.29 22.89
CA GLN A 521 10.50 -24.96 22.58
C GLN A 521 10.70 -24.04 23.80
N GLN A 522 11.91 -23.49 23.97
CA GLN A 522 12.16 -22.36 24.86
C GLN A 522 12.91 -21.27 24.11
N SER A 523 12.45 -20.03 24.33
CA SER A 523 12.94 -18.78 23.76
C SER A 523 14.47 -18.65 23.84
N PHE A 524 15.14 -18.63 22.69
CA PHE A 524 16.58 -18.43 22.61
C PHE A 524 16.91 -16.93 22.65
N SER A 525 17.51 -16.49 23.77
CA SER A 525 18.21 -15.22 23.87
C SER A 525 19.56 -15.29 23.13
N ASN A 526 19.85 -14.29 22.30
CA ASN A 526 21.08 -14.12 21.51
C ASN A 526 22.37 -14.36 22.34
N LYS A 527 23.10 -15.45 22.05
CA LYS A 527 24.43 -15.71 22.66
C LYS A 527 25.59 -14.93 22.01
N LEU A 528 25.33 -14.25 20.89
CA LEU A 528 26.35 -13.49 20.13
C LEU A 528 26.53 -12.05 20.63
N PHE A 529 25.49 -11.47 21.22
CA PHE A 529 25.45 -10.08 21.65
C PHE A 529 24.95 -9.99 23.09
N SER A 530 25.69 -9.27 23.94
CA SER A 530 25.22 -8.85 25.26
C SER A 530 24.49 -7.51 25.13
N PHE A 531 23.29 -7.43 25.69
CA PHE A 531 22.55 -6.17 25.81
C PHE A 531 23.15 -5.35 26.97
N GLU A 532 23.64 -4.14 26.68
CA GLU A 532 24.32 -3.27 27.65
C GLU A 532 23.45 -2.12 28.16
N GLY A 533 22.25 -1.94 27.59
CA GLY A 533 21.31 -0.88 27.96
C GLY A 533 20.75 -0.16 26.73
N SER A 534 20.18 1.02 26.94
CA SER A 534 19.75 1.93 25.85
C SER A 534 20.54 3.23 25.94
N ASP A 535 20.80 3.85 24.78
CA ASP A 535 21.42 5.18 24.71
C ASP A 535 20.44 6.30 25.13
N ASP A 536 20.94 7.54 25.20
CA ASP A 536 20.14 8.72 25.57
C ASP A 536 18.96 9.00 24.62
N SER A 537 18.96 8.41 23.41
CA SER A 537 17.87 8.46 22.45
C SER A 537 16.89 7.28 22.56
N GLY A 538 17.13 6.34 23.46
CA GLY A 538 16.32 5.14 23.68
C GLY A 538 16.68 3.94 22.79
N CYS A 539 17.70 4.04 21.93
CA CYS A 539 18.12 2.94 21.06
C CYS A 539 18.92 1.89 21.84
N PRO A 540 18.71 0.58 21.56
CA PRO A 540 19.41 -0.48 22.29
C PRO A 540 20.91 -0.49 21.98
N ILE A 541 21.75 -0.66 22.99
CA ILE A 541 23.20 -0.81 22.87
C ILE A 541 23.55 -2.29 23.06
N TYR A 542 24.28 -2.84 22.09
CA TYR A 542 24.79 -4.20 22.14
C TYR A 542 26.31 -4.20 22.13
N SER A 543 26.91 -5.16 22.83
CA SER A 543 28.33 -5.50 22.69
C SER A 543 28.50 -6.93 22.16
N PRO A 544 29.39 -7.17 21.18
CA PRO A 544 29.65 -8.53 20.73
C PRO A 544 30.42 -9.30 21.81
N ALA A 545 30.17 -10.60 21.92
CA ALA A 545 30.91 -11.47 22.84
C ALA A 545 32.44 -11.40 22.60
N PRO A 546 33.30 -11.58 23.62
CA PRO A 546 34.76 -11.42 23.48
C PRO A 546 35.39 -12.24 22.35
N GLN A 547 34.85 -13.43 22.07
CA GLN A 547 35.30 -14.28 20.97
C GLN A 547 34.94 -13.69 19.60
N VAL A 548 33.79 -13.03 19.49
CA VAL A 548 33.34 -12.35 18.26
C VAL A 548 34.19 -11.11 18.01
N GLN A 549 34.56 -10.37 19.05
CA GLN A 549 35.44 -9.20 18.93
C GLN A 549 36.81 -9.58 18.34
N GLN A 550 37.38 -10.72 18.74
CA GLN A 550 38.64 -11.23 18.17
C GLN A 550 38.51 -11.55 16.67
N VAL A 551 37.38 -12.11 16.23
CA VAL A 551 37.12 -12.35 14.80
C VAL A 551 37.01 -11.02 14.06
N CYS A 552 36.29 -10.05 14.61
CA CYS A 552 36.12 -8.72 14.00
C CYS A 552 37.46 -8.01 13.76
N GLN A 553 38.47 -8.23 14.60
CA GLN A 553 39.80 -7.63 14.40
C GLN A 553 40.56 -8.21 13.20
N VAL A 554 40.27 -9.45 12.82
CA VAL A 554 41.11 -10.27 11.92
C VAL A 554 40.51 -10.42 10.50
N VAL A 555 39.24 -10.09 10.32
CA VAL A 555 38.52 -10.19 9.03
C VAL A 555 38.66 -8.94 8.16
N ASP A 556 38.65 -9.15 6.85
CA ASP A 556 38.79 -8.11 5.82
C ASP A 556 37.46 -7.41 5.50
N GLY A 557 36.33 -8.03 5.87
CA GLY A 557 34.99 -7.46 5.72
C GLY A 557 33.91 -8.29 6.38
N PHE A 558 32.66 -7.87 6.21
CA PHE A 558 31.51 -8.43 6.90
C PHE A 558 30.40 -8.81 5.93
N ILE A 559 29.69 -9.89 6.24
CA ILE A 559 28.48 -10.34 5.53
C ILE A 559 27.33 -10.37 6.55
N TYR A 560 26.33 -9.52 6.36
CA TYR A 560 25.12 -9.52 7.16
C TYR A 560 23.98 -10.20 6.41
N VAL A 561 23.36 -11.22 6.98
CA VAL A 561 22.25 -11.95 6.36
C VAL A 561 20.94 -11.43 6.95
N ALA A 562 20.25 -10.59 6.18
CA ALA A 562 18.96 -10.02 6.56
C ALA A 562 17.81 -10.93 6.11
N ASN A 563 16.77 -11.04 6.94
CA ASN A 563 15.51 -11.64 6.52
C ASN A 563 14.66 -10.58 5.78
N ALA A 564 14.40 -10.84 4.50
CA ALA A 564 13.62 -9.97 3.62
C ALA A 564 12.19 -10.46 3.39
N GLU A 565 11.75 -11.52 4.08
CA GLU A 565 10.36 -11.97 4.06
C GLU A 565 9.42 -10.92 4.71
N PRO A 566 8.18 -10.77 4.20
CA PRO A 566 7.27 -9.71 4.65
C PRO A 566 6.94 -9.84 6.15
N GLY A 567 6.96 -8.72 6.87
CA GLY A 567 6.66 -8.66 8.30
C GLY A 567 7.78 -9.17 9.22
N ARG A 568 9.00 -9.37 8.71
CA ARG A 568 10.18 -9.77 9.48
C ARG A 568 11.19 -8.62 9.62
N GLY A 569 11.82 -8.50 10.78
CA GLY A 569 12.90 -7.55 11.09
C GLY A 569 12.63 -6.68 12.31
N GLU A 570 13.57 -6.64 13.26
CA GLU A 570 13.55 -5.76 14.43
C GLU A 570 14.49 -4.59 14.15
N GLY A 571 14.03 -3.63 13.34
CA GLY A 571 14.88 -2.61 12.72
C GLY A 571 15.90 -1.95 13.65
N GLU A 572 15.47 -1.48 14.83
CA GLU A 572 16.35 -0.81 15.80
C GLU A 572 17.40 -1.74 16.42
N SER A 573 17.04 -3.00 16.70
CA SER A 573 17.94 -4.01 17.25
C SER A 573 18.99 -4.44 16.22
N GLU A 574 18.57 -4.65 14.97
CA GLU A 574 19.46 -5.02 13.87
C GLU A 574 20.50 -3.92 13.57
N VAL A 575 20.07 -2.65 13.54
CA VAL A 575 20.96 -1.50 13.35
C VAL A 575 22.03 -1.45 14.42
N ALA A 576 21.63 -1.61 15.69
CA ALA A 576 22.54 -1.58 16.82
C ALA A 576 23.54 -2.76 16.80
N GLN A 577 23.10 -3.96 16.43
CA GLN A 577 23.97 -5.13 16.28
C GLN A 577 25.02 -4.95 15.17
N ILE A 578 24.61 -4.44 14.00
CA ILE A 578 25.54 -4.15 12.89
C ILE A 578 26.58 -3.11 13.34
N ARG A 579 26.14 -2.04 14.00
CA ARG A 579 27.04 -0.99 14.51
C ARG A 579 28.02 -1.54 15.55
N ALA A 580 27.58 -2.44 16.43
CA ALA A 580 28.42 -3.08 17.44
C ALA A 580 29.54 -3.93 16.81
N VAL A 581 29.23 -4.70 15.76
CA VAL A 581 30.23 -5.51 15.02
C VAL A 581 31.23 -4.62 14.28
N LEU A 582 30.73 -3.60 13.58
CA LEU A 582 31.60 -2.71 12.80
C LEU A 582 32.51 -1.85 13.70
N SER A 583 32.05 -1.41 14.87
CA SER A 583 32.84 -0.60 15.80
C SER A 583 33.92 -1.40 16.56
N SER A 584 33.81 -2.73 16.61
CA SER A 584 34.75 -3.59 17.34
C SER A 584 36.09 -3.83 16.62
N ALA A 585 36.26 -3.31 15.40
CA ALA A 585 37.44 -3.51 14.57
C ALA A 585 38.31 -2.24 14.44
N GLU A 586 39.61 -2.32 14.70
CA GLU A 586 40.54 -1.23 14.39
C GLU A 586 40.61 -1.00 12.86
N GLY A 587 40.46 0.26 12.43
CA GLY A 587 40.35 0.62 11.00
C GLY A 587 38.99 0.31 10.38
N SER A 588 37.93 0.23 11.19
CA SER A 588 36.59 -0.22 10.78
C SER A 588 36.01 0.48 9.55
N ALA A 589 36.20 1.79 9.39
CA ALA A 589 35.54 2.57 8.33
C ALA A 589 35.92 2.16 6.88
N SER A 590 37.02 1.44 6.67
CA SER A 590 37.44 1.01 5.32
C SER A 590 36.95 -0.39 4.93
N ARG A 591 36.42 -1.18 5.87
CA ARG A 591 36.06 -2.59 5.63
C ARG A 591 34.65 -2.70 5.03
N PRO A 592 34.45 -3.43 3.92
CA PRO A 592 33.15 -3.51 3.26
C PRO A 592 32.15 -4.36 4.04
N LEU A 593 30.87 -3.96 3.99
CA LEU A 593 29.72 -4.69 4.51
C LEU A 593 28.82 -5.15 3.36
N LEU A 594 28.73 -6.44 3.12
CA LEU A 594 27.75 -7.03 2.21
C LEU A 594 26.50 -7.43 3.00
N VAL A 595 25.35 -6.90 2.64
CA VAL A 595 24.06 -7.28 3.20
C VAL A 595 23.33 -8.20 2.21
N LEU A 596 23.13 -9.46 2.58
CA LEU A 596 22.32 -10.39 1.81
C LEU A 596 20.86 -10.25 2.24
N SER A 597 20.03 -9.67 1.37
CA SER A 597 18.58 -9.54 1.52
C SER A 597 17.92 -10.86 1.12
N CYS A 598 17.81 -11.78 2.09
CA CYS A 598 17.48 -13.17 1.84
C CYS A 598 16.00 -13.50 1.99
N VAL A 599 15.49 -14.33 1.08
CA VAL A 599 14.20 -15.03 1.17
C VAL A 599 14.39 -16.53 1.01
N SER A 600 13.48 -17.33 1.55
CA SER A 600 13.60 -18.80 1.50
C SER A 600 13.53 -19.37 0.08
N ARG A 601 12.59 -18.89 -0.74
CA ARG A 601 12.30 -19.40 -2.11
C ARG A 601 11.91 -18.27 -3.06
N GLU A 602 12.06 -18.51 -4.37
CA GLU A 602 11.61 -17.59 -5.41
C GLU A 602 10.07 -17.55 -5.52
N GLU A 603 9.51 -16.37 -5.76
CA GLU A 603 8.09 -16.23 -6.07
C GLU A 603 7.81 -16.70 -7.52
N PRO A 604 6.76 -17.50 -7.77
CA PRO A 604 6.43 -17.97 -9.12
C PRO A 604 6.10 -16.81 -10.09
N GLU A 605 6.65 -16.86 -11.31
CA GLU A 605 6.46 -15.88 -12.41
C GLU A 605 4.97 -15.61 -12.75
N GLU A 606 4.08 -16.59 -12.56
CA GLU A 606 2.62 -16.43 -12.76
C GLU A 606 1.99 -15.43 -11.77
N VAL A 607 2.60 -15.24 -10.59
CA VAL A 607 2.17 -14.25 -9.59
C VAL A 607 2.71 -12.84 -9.92
N ARG A 608 3.83 -12.74 -10.66
CA ARG A 608 4.42 -11.46 -11.12
C ARG A 608 3.65 -10.81 -12.27
N SER A 609 3.03 -11.59 -13.15
CA SER A 609 2.28 -11.06 -14.32
C SER A 609 0.81 -10.76 -14.05
N LEU A 610 0.21 -11.38 -13.02
CA LEU A 610 -1.19 -11.17 -12.60
C LEU A 610 -1.34 -10.10 -11.49
N GLN A 611 -0.36 -9.20 -11.37
CA GLN A 611 -0.25 -8.14 -10.36
C GLN A 611 -1.46 -7.18 -10.34
N THR A 612 -2.55 -7.65 -9.76
CA THR A 612 -3.57 -6.83 -9.10
C THR A 612 -3.20 -6.74 -7.63
N SER A 613 -3.51 -5.61 -6.99
CA SER A 613 -3.11 -5.17 -5.64
C SER A 613 -3.40 -6.10 -4.44
N ARG A 614 -3.78 -7.37 -4.67
CA ARG A 614 -4.16 -8.35 -3.63
C ARG A 614 -3.03 -9.06 -2.90
N ASN A 615 -1.82 -9.14 -3.46
CA ASN A 615 -0.79 -10.06 -2.96
C ASN A 615 0.53 -9.37 -2.56
N ARG A 616 0.52 -8.07 -2.19
CA ARG A 616 1.75 -7.42 -1.69
C ARG A 616 2.22 -7.96 -0.33
N THR A 617 1.38 -8.70 0.38
CA THR A 617 1.70 -9.36 1.68
C THR A 617 2.61 -10.58 1.57
N ARG A 618 2.93 -11.06 0.36
CA ARG A 618 3.91 -12.15 0.14
C ARG A 618 5.21 -11.69 -0.52
N CYS A 619 5.23 -10.47 -1.05
CA CYS A 619 6.39 -9.98 -1.78
C CYS A 619 7.56 -9.73 -0.84
N ARG A 620 8.76 -10.06 -1.34
CA ARG A 620 10.02 -9.71 -0.69
C ARG A 620 10.07 -8.21 -0.35
N THR A 621 10.75 -7.88 0.73
CA THR A 621 11.10 -6.50 1.05
C THR A 621 12.14 -6.02 0.02
N PRO A 622 11.91 -4.90 -0.70
CA PRO A 622 12.90 -4.35 -1.63
C PRO A 622 14.24 -4.04 -0.98
N CYS A 623 15.35 -4.24 -1.71
CA CYS A 623 16.70 -4.00 -1.18
C CYS A 623 16.91 -2.56 -0.67
N VAL A 624 16.25 -1.57 -1.29
CA VAL A 624 16.29 -0.16 -0.88
C VAL A 624 15.62 0.05 0.48
N ASP A 625 14.50 -0.64 0.72
CA ASP A 625 13.77 -0.57 1.99
C ASP A 625 14.55 -1.29 3.09
N VAL A 626 15.22 -2.41 2.77
CA VAL A 626 16.15 -3.07 3.69
C VAL A 626 17.32 -2.15 4.04
N ALA A 627 17.91 -1.45 3.06
CA ALA A 627 18.98 -0.49 3.29
C ALA A 627 18.54 0.68 4.19
N LYS A 628 17.32 1.20 3.97
CA LYS A 628 16.70 2.24 4.80
C LYS A 628 16.46 1.76 6.23
N ARG A 629 15.84 0.57 6.37
CA ARG A 629 15.54 -0.05 7.68
C ARG A 629 16.79 -0.26 8.51
N LEU A 630 17.87 -0.71 7.88
CA LEU A 630 19.15 -0.96 8.55
C LEU A 630 20.03 0.30 8.69
N GLY A 631 19.54 1.47 8.31
CA GLY A 631 20.25 2.74 8.47
C GLY A 631 21.60 2.78 7.75
N LEU A 632 21.79 2.02 6.68
CA LEU A 632 23.11 1.80 6.06
C LEU A 632 23.73 3.11 5.53
N ALA A 633 22.91 4.05 5.08
CA ALA A 633 23.37 5.36 4.61
C ALA A 633 24.10 6.19 5.70
N GLN A 634 23.94 5.84 6.98
CA GLN A 634 24.62 6.49 8.09
C GLN A 634 25.98 5.84 8.42
N LEU A 635 26.30 4.69 7.82
CA LEU A 635 27.56 3.99 8.04
C LEU A 635 28.67 4.62 7.20
N ALA A 636 29.85 4.78 7.81
CA ALA A 636 31.05 5.23 7.11
C ALA A 636 31.63 4.14 6.17
N ASN A 637 31.26 2.88 6.41
CA ASN A 637 31.73 1.71 5.68
C ASN A 637 31.17 1.65 4.24
N PRO A 638 31.95 1.18 3.25
CA PRO A 638 31.40 0.76 1.97
C PRO A 638 30.40 -0.37 2.18
N TRP A 639 29.19 -0.25 1.66
CA TRP A 639 28.17 -1.29 1.79
C TRP A 639 27.44 -1.57 0.48
N MET A 640 26.87 -2.77 0.38
CA MET A 640 25.92 -3.16 -0.66
C MET A 640 24.85 -4.09 -0.09
N VAL A 641 23.60 -3.84 -0.43
CA VAL A 641 22.49 -4.77 -0.26
C VAL A 641 22.30 -5.55 -1.55
N GLN A 642 22.32 -6.87 -1.47
CA GLN A 642 22.11 -7.78 -2.57
C GLN A 642 20.96 -8.73 -2.26
N ASP A 643 19.95 -8.70 -3.10
CA ASP A 643 18.85 -9.63 -3.08
C ASP A 643 19.35 -11.05 -3.33
N THR A 644 18.98 -11.97 -2.42
CA THR A 644 19.46 -13.35 -2.44
C THR A 644 18.33 -14.33 -2.15
N VAL A 645 18.35 -15.50 -2.78
CA VAL A 645 17.40 -16.59 -2.50
C VAL A 645 18.14 -17.77 -1.90
N ALA A 646 17.73 -18.23 -0.72
CA ALA A 646 18.44 -19.30 -0.03
C ALA A 646 18.38 -20.65 -0.78
N GLU A 647 17.23 -20.99 -1.38
CA GLU A 647 17.06 -22.24 -2.13
C GLU A 647 17.93 -22.31 -3.39
N SER A 648 17.88 -21.30 -4.26
CA SER A 648 18.62 -21.29 -5.54
C SER A 648 20.03 -20.73 -5.43
N LEU A 649 20.38 -20.05 -4.33
CA LEU A 649 21.59 -19.24 -4.17
C LEU A 649 21.71 -18.11 -5.21
N SER A 650 20.61 -17.72 -5.85
CA SER A 650 20.59 -16.61 -6.81
C SER A 650 20.97 -15.30 -6.12
N GLY A 651 21.73 -14.46 -6.82
CA GLY A 651 22.25 -13.19 -6.31
C GLY A 651 23.47 -13.28 -5.36
N LEU A 652 23.76 -14.47 -4.80
CA LEU A 652 24.90 -14.63 -3.88
C LEU A 652 26.25 -14.31 -4.53
N LEU A 653 26.48 -14.83 -5.74
CA LEU A 653 27.74 -14.64 -6.46
C LEU A 653 27.96 -13.18 -6.86
N ASP A 654 26.90 -12.44 -7.19
CA ASP A 654 26.96 -11.00 -7.47
C ASP A 654 27.40 -10.23 -6.21
N GLY A 655 26.84 -10.60 -5.06
CA GLY A 655 27.22 -10.10 -3.74
C GLY A 655 28.70 -10.31 -3.42
N ILE A 656 29.17 -11.57 -3.57
CA ILE A 656 30.56 -11.94 -3.30
C ILE A 656 31.52 -11.26 -4.29
N SER A 657 31.15 -11.16 -5.57
CA SER A 657 31.94 -10.48 -6.60
C SER A 657 32.19 -9.01 -6.25
N TRP A 658 31.15 -8.30 -5.79
CA TRP A 658 31.29 -6.94 -5.28
C TRP A 658 32.22 -6.87 -4.06
N LEU A 659 32.04 -7.76 -3.09
CA LEU A 659 32.83 -7.80 -1.87
C LEU A 659 34.33 -8.02 -2.15
N LEU A 660 34.67 -8.94 -3.07
CA LEU A 660 36.04 -9.20 -3.49
C LEU A 660 36.68 -8.01 -4.23
N ARG A 661 35.90 -7.27 -5.03
CA ARG A 661 36.37 -6.05 -5.71
C ARG A 661 36.73 -4.95 -4.71
N CYS A 662 35.96 -4.80 -3.63
CA CYS A 662 36.26 -3.86 -2.54
C CYS A 662 37.58 -4.22 -1.83
N SER A 663 37.87 -5.51 -1.67
CA SER A 663 39.11 -6.01 -1.05
C SER A 663 40.34 -5.96 -1.97
N GLY A 664 40.21 -5.44 -3.20
CA GLY A 664 41.32 -5.27 -4.13
C GLY A 664 41.79 -6.55 -4.84
N VAL A 665 41.06 -7.66 -4.71
CA VAL A 665 41.38 -8.93 -5.39
C VAL A 665 40.97 -8.83 -6.86
N LYS A 666 41.93 -9.02 -7.78
CA LYS A 666 41.65 -9.10 -9.22
C LYS A 666 40.99 -10.44 -9.54
N LEU A 667 39.71 -10.43 -9.87
CA LEU A 667 39.02 -11.58 -10.45
C LEU A 667 39.53 -11.76 -11.89
N TYR A 668 40.38 -12.76 -12.12
CA TYR A 668 40.78 -13.15 -13.48
C TYR A 668 39.65 -13.96 -14.11
N GLY A 669 39.01 -13.42 -15.14
CA GLY A 669 37.99 -14.10 -15.94
C GLY A 669 36.65 -13.39 -15.94
N SER A 670 36.50 -12.46 -16.88
CA SER A 670 35.23 -12.07 -17.49
C SER A 670 35.41 -12.15 -18.99
#